data_AF-A0A8E2F2Q3-F1
#
_entry.id   AF-A0A8E2F2Q3-F1
#
_cell.length_a   1.000
_cell.length_b   1.000
_cell.length_c   1.000
_cell.angle_alpha   90.00
_cell.angle_beta   90.00
_cell.angle_gamma   90.00
#
_symmetry.space_group_name_H-M   'P 1'
#
loop_
_entity.id
_entity.type
_entity.pdbx_description
1 polymer ?
#
loop_
_entity_poly.entity_id
_entity_poly.type
_entity_poly.pdbx_seq_one_letter_code
_entity_poly.pdbx_strand_id
1 'polypeptide(L)'
;MHTWPVRVPRPTSEKLSSDSPLIVGQRVLDALFSSVQGGTVCIPGAFGCGKTVISQSLSKFSNSDIIVYVRCGERGNEMAEVLMDFPELTINVDGRKEPIMKRTTLIANTSNMPVAAREASIYTGITVAEYFRDQGKDVAMMADSSSRWAEALREFSGRLGEMPADQGFPAYLGAKLASFYERAGRVTALGSLDRKGSVSIVGAVSPPGGDFSDPVTSSTLSIVQVFWGLDKKLAQRKHFPSVNTCMSHSKYTGPLDKYYQKNNPEFPRPRDRIKELLTTSEDLDQVVQLVGKSALGDPDKITLDVATLIKEDFLQQNGYSDYDQFCPLWKTEWMMKAMMGFHDEAQKAVAQGQSWGKIRDATSDIQSQLRSMKFELPSEGEKAIMKKYEELMRRMMDGFASVHISNFFSTLRQRWRQIQLPDSLLSRINVNDPGLITLVNKLQDVFTTVGVQNPIDLPQIAVVGSQSSGKSSVLENIVGRDFLPRGTGIVTRRPLILQLINRSPQPKAQVNGVKEEMKTSDAESNVDEWGEFLHIPGQKFHDFNKIRDEIVRETESKTGRNAGISPAPINLRIYSPNVLTLTLVDLPGLTKVPVGDQPRDIERQIKEMVLKHISKPNAIILAVTAANTDLANSDGLKLAREVDPEGQRTIGVLTKVDLMDDGTDVVDILAGRIIPLRLGYVPVVNRGQRDIENKKAISYALEHERQFFENHKAYRNKAAYCGTPYLARKLNLILMMHIKQTLPDIKARISSSLQKYTAELAQLGDSILGNSSNVVLNLITEFSKEYRSVLEGNNQELSSTELSGGARISFVYHELYANGVKAVDPFDQVKDIDIRTVLYNSSGPSPALFVGTTAFELIVKQQIKRLEDPSLKCVSLVYDELIRILGQLLTKPMFRRYPALKEKFHAVVVAFFKKAMEPANKLVKDLVAMEACYINTGHPDFINGSRAMAIVHERHNAARPTQVDPKTGKPLPPSVPPRSASPSLDGNDNSGFFGSFFASKNKKKMAAMEPPPPTLKASGTLSEKETQEVEVIKLLITSYFNIVRRTMIDMVPKAIMLNLVSFSKEEMQAELLENMFKAEELDELLKESEYTVRRRKECQQMVESLSRASEIVNQVQ
;
A
#
# COMPACT_ATOMS: atom_id res chain seq x y z
N MET A 1 -35.17 39.34 -35.95
CA MET A 1 -35.08 37.98 -35.35
C MET A 1 -34.83 37.00 -36.49
N HIS A 2 -33.75 36.22 -36.47
CA HIS A 2 -33.52 35.19 -37.50
C HIS A 2 -34.21 33.89 -37.06
N THR A 3 -35.23 33.44 -37.80
CA THR A 3 -35.91 32.17 -37.55
C THR A 3 -35.37 31.10 -38.51
N TRP A 4 -34.95 29.95 -37.98
CA TRP A 4 -34.48 28.84 -38.81
C TRP A 4 -34.97 27.49 -38.25
N PRO A 5 -35.49 26.57 -39.10
CA PRO A 5 -35.90 25.25 -38.66
C PRO A 5 -34.67 24.37 -38.31
N VAL A 6 -34.57 23.91 -37.06
CA VAL A 6 -33.39 23.19 -36.53
C VAL A 6 -33.06 21.88 -37.26
N ARG A 7 -34.05 21.26 -37.90
CA ARG A 7 -33.89 20.00 -38.65
C ARG A 7 -33.36 20.22 -40.08
N VAL A 8 -33.32 21.46 -40.57
CA VAL A 8 -32.86 21.79 -41.92
C VAL A 8 -31.45 22.39 -41.82
N PRO A 9 -30.44 21.83 -42.53
CA PRO A 9 -29.10 22.41 -42.58
C PRO A 9 -29.11 23.84 -43.10
N ARG A 10 -28.26 24.71 -42.55
CA ARG A 10 -28.09 26.07 -43.07
C ARG A 10 -27.32 26.05 -44.40
N PRO A 11 -27.78 26.78 -45.44
CA PRO A 11 -27.18 26.75 -46.77
C PRO A 11 -25.79 27.40 -46.79
N THR A 12 -24.92 26.91 -47.66
CA THR A 12 -23.53 27.37 -47.81
C THR A 12 -23.19 27.62 -49.29
N SER A 13 -22.19 28.46 -49.56
CA SER A 13 -21.76 28.74 -50.93
C SER A 13 -20.95 27.59 -51.51
N GLU A 14 -19.96 27.13 -50.76
CA GLU A 14 -19.05 26.06 -51.14
C GLU A 14 -18.55 25.32 -49.89
N LYS A 15 -18.36 24.00 -49.97
CA LYS A 15 -17.74 23.19 -48.92
C LYS A 15 -16.26 23.02 -49.25
N LEU A 16 -15.40 23.58 -48.41
CA LEU A 16 -13.95 23.58 -48.58
C LEU A 16 -13.33 22.29 -48.00
N SER A 17 -12.16 21.93 -48.51
CA SER A 17 -11.34 20.89 -47.88
C SER A 17 -10.79 21.39 -46.54
N SER A 18 -10.90 20.56 -45.50
CA SER A 18 -10.36 20.83 -44.17
C SER A 18 -8.87 20.49 -44.15
N ASP A 19 -8.03 21.53 -44.10
CA ASP A 19 -6.57 21.44 -44.16
C ASP A 19 -5.87 21.86 -42.86
N SER A 20 -6.62 22.30 -41.86
CA SER A 20 -6.07 22.84 -40.61
C SER A 20 -6.42 21.93 -39.43
N PRO A 21 -5.47 21.63 -38.51
CA PRO A 21 -5.71 20.72 -37.40
C PRO A 21 -6.64 21.31 -36.35
N LEU A 22 -7.52 20.47 -35.81
CA LEU A 22 -8.25 20.76 -34.58
C LEU A 22 -7.35 20.36 -33.41
N ILE A 23 -6.72 21.35 -32.79
CA ILE A 23 -5.83 21.17 -31.64
C ILE A 23 -6.70 21.09 -30.39
N VAL A 24 -6.52 20.06 -29.57
CA VAL A 24 -7.26 19.82 -28.32
C VAL A 24 -6.40 20.11 -27.10
N GLY A 25 -5.07 20.15 -27.26
CA GLY A 25 -4.11 20.30 -26.17
C GLY A 25 -3.76 18.98 -25.46
N GLN A 26 -4.15 17.84 -26.03
CA GLN A 26 -3.90 16.50 -25.51
C GLN A 26 -2.94 15.76 -26.42
N ARG A 27 -1.76 15.37 -25.92
CA ARG A 27 -0.67 14.79 -26.73
C ARG A 27 -1.10 13.60 -27.56
N VAL A 28 -1.84 12.65 -26.97
CA VAL A 28 -2.31 11.45 -27.69
C VAL A 28 -3.25 11.80 -28.84
N LEU A 29 -4.11 12.83 -28.68
CA LEU A 29 -5.08 13.23 -29.68
C LEU A 29 -4.41 14.08 -30.77
N ASP A 30 -3.61 15.07 -30.38
CA ASP A 30 -2.99 15.99 -31.33
C ASP A 30 -1.83 15.36 -32.11
N ALA A 31 -1.11 14.40 -31.51
CA ALA A 31 -0.01 13.71 -32.17
C ALA A 31 -0.46 12.50 -32.99
N LEU A 32 -1.14 11.52 -32.37
CA LEU A 32 -1.39 10.22 -32.99
C LEU A 32 -2.75 10.12 -33.69
N PHE A 33 -3.77 10.80 -33.16
CA PHE A 33 -5.16 10.66 -33.61
C PHE A 33 -5.81 12.01 -33.94
N SER A 34 -5.06 12.87 -34.66
CA SER A 34 -5.43 14.26 -34.91
C SER A 34 -6.71 14.41 -35.73
N SER A 35 -7.52 15.40 -35.39
CA SER A 35 -8.70 15.81 -36.18
C SER A 35 -8.43 17.12 -36.92
N VAL A 36 -9.37 17.54 -37.77
CA VAL A 36 -9.30 18.78 -38.56
C VAL A 36 -10.41 19.75 -38.15
N GLN A 37 -10.20 21.04 -38.37
CA GLN A 37 -11.25 22.05 -38.29
C GLN A 37 -12.29 21.79 -39.39
N GLY A 38 -13.53 21.48 -39.01
CA GLY A 38 -14.56 20.96 -39.90
C GLY A 38 -14.69 19.44 -39.91
N GLY A 39 -13.95 18.73 -39.06
CA GLY A 39 -13.91 17.27 -39.02
C GLY A 39 -15.03 16.62 -38.22
N THR A 40 -15.12 15.29 -38.33
CA THR A 40 -16.06 14.44 -37.58
C THR A 40 -15.29 13.46 -36.70
N VAL A 41 -15.62 13.45 -35.41
CA VAL A 41 -14.94 12.65 -34.39
C VAL A 41 -15.98 11.88 -33.57
N CYS A 42 -15.69 10.61 -33.29
CA CYS A 42 -16.43 9.80 -32.32
C CYS A 42 -15.53 9.47 -31.12
N ILE A 43 -16.07 9.62 -29.91
CA ILE A 43 -15.45 9.20 -28.65
C ILE A 43 -16.29 8.08 -28.03
N PRO A 44 -16.03 6.81 -28.39
CA PRO A 44 -16.73 5.71 -27.80
C PRO A 44 -15.99 5.20 -26.56
N GLY A 45 -16.76 4.89 -25.52
CA GLY A 45 -16.22 4.27 -24.32
C GLY A 45 -17.30 4.01 -23.28
N ALA A 46 -17.04 3.07 -22.37
CA ALA A 46 -17.93 2.79 -21.26
C ALA A 46 -18.06 4.00 -20.31
N PHE A 47 -19.00 3.92 -19.37
CA PHE A 47 -19.11 4.88 -18.28
C PHE A 47 -17.83 4.89 -17.45
N GLY A 48 -17.36 6.09 -17.06
CA GLY A 48 -16.14 6.26 -16.25
C GLY A 48 -14.82 6.22 -17.02
N CYS A 49 -14.81 6.05 -18.35
CA CYS A 49 -13.56 6.04 -19.13
C CYS A 49 -12.95 7.43 -19.38
N GLY A 50 -13.59 8.53 -18.97
CA GLY A 50 -13.02 9.89 -19.12
C GLY A 50 -13.50 10.69 -20.34
N LYS A 51 -14.66 10.35 -20.92
CA LYS A 51 -15.29 11.11 -22.03
C LYS A 51 -15.52 12.59 -21.68
N THR A 52 -16.02 12.86 -20.47
CA THR A 52 -16.26 14.22 -19.96
C THR A 52 -14.95 15.00 -19.82
N VAL A 53 -13.86 14.34 -19.43
CA VAL A 53 -12.53 14.97 -19.29
C VAL A 53 -12.02 15.44 -20.65
N ILE A 54 -12.09 14.59 -21.69
CA ILE A 54 -11.74 15.00 -23.06
C ILE A 54 -12.64 16.13 -23.53
N SER A 55 -13.92 16.10 -23.13
CA SER A 55 -14.89 17.14 -23.48
C SER A 55 -14.58 18.50 -22.86
N GLN A 56 -14.21 18.50 -21.59
CA GLN A 56 -13.75 19.70 -20.89
C GLN A 56 -12.43 20.22 -21.49
N SER A 57 -11.48 19.33 -21.79
CA SER A 57 -10.22 19.71 -22.44
C SER A 57 -10.45 20.36 -23.81
N LEU A 58 -11.33 19.79 -24.65
CA LEU A 58 -11.69 20.39 -25.93
C LEU A 58 -12.36 21.76 -25.73
N SER A 59 -13.25 21.88 -24.75
CA SER A 59 -13.92 23.15 -24.47
C SER A 59 -12.93 24.23 -24.03
N LYS A 60 -11.94 23.88 -23.20
CA LYS A 60 -10.99 24.81 -22.58
C LYS A 60 -9.83 25.19 -23.50
N PHE A 61 -9.28 24.21 -24.21
CA PHE A 61 -7.99 24.35 -24.89
C PHE A 61 -8.06 24.29 -26.41
N SER A 62 -9.23 24.00 -26.99
CA SER A 62 -9.30 23.90 -28.45
C SER A 62 -9.11 25.24 -29.13
N ASN A 63 -8.47 25.18 -30.31
CA ASN A 63 -8.29 26.30 -31.23
C ASN A 63 -9.58 26.69 -31.99
N SER A 64 -10.76 26.41 -31.42
CA SER A 64 -12.04 26.91 -31.94
C SER A 64 -12.36 28.28 -31.34
N ASP A 65 -13.20 29.07 -32.00
CA ASP A 65 -13.67 30.35 -31.46
C ASP A 65 -14.84 30.16 -30.50
N ILE A 66 -15.74 29.24 -30.83
CA ILE A 66 -16.98 28.97 -30.10
C ILE A 66 -17.11 27.47 -29.82
N ILE A 67 -17.57 27.14 -28.62
CA ILE A 67 -17.90 25.77 -28.21
C ILE A 67 -19.42 25.66 -28.10
N VAL A 68 -20.00 24.64 -28.73
CA VAL A 68 -21.41 24.30 -28.54
C VAL A 68 -21.49 22.95 -27.84
N TYR A 69 -21.85 22.96 -26.56
CA TYR A 69 -21.89 21.77 -25.72
C TYR A 69 -23.34 21.29 -25.56
N VAL A 70 -23.70 20.17 -26.18
CA VAL A 70 -25.03 19.59 -26.10
C VAL A 70 -25.01 18.39 -25.17
N ARG A 71 -25.74 18.48 -24.06
CA ARG A 71 -25.99 17.35 -23.16
C ARG A 71 -27.39 16.79 -23.39
N CYS A 72 -27.46 15.65 -24.07
CA CYS A 72 -28.72 15.05 -24.54
C CYS A 72 -29.16 13.89 -23.64
N GLY A 73 -30.23 14.08 -22.87
CA GLY A 73 -30.83 12.98 -22.11
C GLY A 73 -29.96 12.43 -20.97
N GLU A 74 -29.06 13.25 -20.45
CA GLU A 74 -28.19 12.91 -19.33
C GLU A 74 -28.89 13.08 -17.97
N ARG A 75 -28.30 12.54 -16.91
CA ARG A 75 -28.89 12.64 -15.56
C ARG A 75 -28.84 14.08 -15.06
N GLY A 76 -29.87 14.50 -14.31
CA GLY A 76 -29.97 15.87 -13.79
C GLY A 76 -28.75 16.30 -12.96
N ASN A 77 -28.18 15.39 -12.16
CA ASN A 77 -26.99 15.69 -11.35
C ASN A 77 -25.75 15.96 -12.22
N GLU A 78 -25.56 15.20 -13.30
CA GLU A 78 -24.43 15.41 -14.23
C GLU A 78 -24.59 16.73 -14.98
N MET A 79 -25.83 17.14 -15.27
CA MET A 79 -26.11 18.46 -15.85
C MET A 79 -25.79 19.59 -14.88
N ALA A 80 -26.17 19.43 -13.60
CA ALA A 80 -25.91 20.42 -12.56
C ALA A 80 -24.40 20.61 -12.33
N GLU A 81 -23.63 19.53 -12.30
CA GLU A 81 -22.17 19.56 -12.17
C GLU A 81 -21.54 20.41 -13.27
N VAL A 82 -21.88 20.16 -14.54
CA VAL A 82 -21.36 20.98 -15.67
C VAL A 82 -21.74 22.45 -15.56
N LEU A 83 -22.97 22.75 -15.11
CA LEU A 83 -23.44 24.11 -14.91
C LEU A 83 -22.74 24.84 -13.74
N MET A 84 -22.26 24.10 -12.74
CA MET A 84 -21.49 24.64 -11.61
C MET A 84 -20.01 24.79 -11.97
N ASP A 85 -19.41 23.79 -12.61
CA ASP A 85 -17.97 23.74 -12.88
C ASP A 85 -17.53 24.66 -14.02
N PHE A 86 -18.30 24.72 -15.12
CA PHE A 86 -17.89 25.50 -16.30
C PHE A 86 -17.69 27.00 -15.99
N PRO A 87 -18.55 27.66 -15.20
CA PRO A 87 -18.31 29.05 -14.78
C PRO A 87 -16.99 29.27 -14.02
N GLU A 88 -16.49 28.28 -13.27
CA GLU A 88 -15.24 28.39 -12.51
C GLU A 88 -14.00 28.22 -13.39
N LEU A 89 -14.14 27.61 -14.58
CA LEU A 89 -13.04 27.40 -15.51
C LEU A 89 -12.68 28.68 -16.27
N THR A 90 -11.42 29.10 -16.16
CA THR A 90 -10.87 30.26 -16.88
C THR A 90 -9.89 29.87 -17.98
N ILE A 91 -9.82 30.68 -19.03
CA ILE A 91 -8.85 30.61 -20.13
C ILE A 91 -8.11 31.94 -20.27
N ASN A 92 -6.88 31.91 -20.80
CA ASN A 92 -6.15 33.12 -21.15
C ASN A 92 -6.41 33.47 -22.62
N VAL A 93 -7.09 34.59 -22.87
CA VAL A 93 -7.31 35.14 -24.21
C VAL A 93 -6.60 36.50 -24.25
N ASP A 94 -5.66 36.68 -25.18
CA ASP A 94 -4.88 37.92 -25.34
C ASP A 94 -4.24 38.43 -24.04
N GLY A 95 -3.76 37.51 -23.20
CA GLY A 95 -3.12 37.81 -21.91
C GLY A 95 -4.10 38.17 -20.77
N ARG A 96 -5.42 38.10 -21.00
CA ARG A 96 -6.45 38.29 -19.97
C ARG A 96 -7.10 36.97 -19.61
N LYS A 97 -7.30 36.73 -18.30
CA LYS A 97 -8.09 35.60 -17.80
C LYS A 97 -9.56 35.88 -18.01
N GLU A 98 -10.22 35.07 -18.84
CA GLU A 98 -11.64 35.13 -19.12
C GLU A 98 -12.34 33.81 -18.75
N PRO A 99 -13.59 33.83 -18.26
CA PRO A 99 -14.35 32.62 -18.01
C PRO A 99 -14.73 31.94 -19.32
N ILE A 100 -14.63 30.60 -19.37
CA ILE A 100 -14.94 29.79 -20.57
C ILE A 100 -16.37 30.00 -21.06
N MET A 101 -17.30 30.36 -20.17
CA MET A 101 -18.70 30.64 -20.49
C MET A 101 -18.89 31.77 -21.50
N LYS A 102 -17.91 32.67 -21.71
CA LYS A 102 -17.97 33.69 -22.76
C LYS A 102 -17.95 33.12 -24.18
N ARG A 103 -17.40 31.91 -24.36
CA ARG A 103 -17.28 31.24 -25.67
C ARG A 103 -18.06 29.92 -25.77
N THR A 104 -18.73 29.51 -24.70
CA THR A 104 -19.46 28.22 -24.65
C THR A 104 -20.97 28.44 -24.63
N THR A 105 -21.68 27.82 -25.58
CA THR A 105 -23.14 27.70 -25.56
C THR A 105 -23.52 26.31 -25.07
N LEU A 106 -24.24 26.24 -23.96
CA LEU A 106 -24.68 24.97 -23.38
C LEU A 106 -26.16 24.69 -23.70
N ILE A 107 -26.44 23.51 -24.24
CA ILE A 107 -27.80 23.03 -24.47
C ILE A 107 -28.02 21.82 -23.57
N ALA A 108 -28.80 22.04 -22.52
CA ALA A 108 -29.07 21.07 -21.47
C ALA A 108 -30.43 20.39 -21.69
N ASN A 109 -30.43 19.06 -21.74
CA ASN A 109 -31.64 18.27 -21.72
C ASN A 109 -31.48 17.06 -20.78
N THR A 110 -32.38 16.93 -19.81
CA THR A 110 -32.33 15.86 -18.80
C THR A 110 -33.10 14.62 -19.25
N SER A 111 -32.73 13.46 -18.71
CA SER A 111 -33.32 12.16 -19.08
C SER A 111 -34.83 12.05 -18.85
N ASN A 112 -35.39 12.84 -17.94
CA ASN A 112 -36.82 12.89 -17.61
C ASN A 112 -37.65 13.81 -18.53
N MET A 113 -37.03 14.55 -19.46
CA MET A 113 -37.76 15.37 -20.42
C MET A 113 -38.43 14.52 -21.53
N PRO A 114 -39.51 15.04 -22.16
CA PRO A 114 -40.18 14.34 -23.25
C PRO A 114 -39.23 13.90 -24.37
N VAL A 115 -39.50 12.74 -24.97
CA VAL A 115 -38.69 12.14 -26.05
C VAL A 115 -38.45 13.12 -27.19
N ALA A 116 -39.47 13.89 -27.58
CA ALA A 116 -39.36 14.90 -28.63
C ALA A 116 -38.34 16.00 -28.30
N ALA A 117 -38.23 16.41 -27.02
CA ALA A 117 -37.23 17.38 -26.60
C ALA A 117 -35.82 16.78 -26.68
N ARG A 118 -35.65 15.50 -26.26
CA ARG A 118 -34.37 14.76 -26.34
C ARG A 118 -33.91 14.57 -27.79
N GLU A 119 -34.84 14.32 -28.69
CA GLU A 119 -34.53 14.28 -30.12
C GLU A 119 -34.10 15.65 -30.66
N ALA A 120 -34.81 16.72 -30.27
CA ALA A 120 -34.58 18.07 -30.79
C ALA A 120 -33.29 18.74 -30.28
N SER A 121 -32.73 18.34 -29.13
CA SER A 121 -31.55 19.00 -28.53
C SER A 121 -30.31 18.93 -29.43
N ILE A 122 -30.05 17.79 -30.08
CA ILE A 122 -28.91 17.64 -30.99
C ILE A 122 -29.06 18.56 -32.21
N TYR A 123 -30.24 18.59 -32.82
CA TYR A 123 -30.53 19.47 -33.97
C TYR A 123 -30.43 20.95 -33.63
N THR A 124 -30.86 21.32 -32.42
CA THR A 124 -30.73 22.68 -31.91
C THR A 124 -29.26 23.07 -31.81
N GLY A 125 -28.42 22.20 -31.23
CA GLY A 125 -26.99 22.48 -31.10
C GLY A 125 -26.26 22.63 -32.42
N ILE A 126 -26.48 21.72 -33.36
CA ILE A 126 -25.80 21.83 -34.67
C ILE A 126 -26.26 23.07 -35.43
N THR A 127 -27.53 23.47 -35.31
CA THR A 127 -28.05 24.69 -35.96
C THR A 127 -27.45 25.96 -35.34
N VAL A 128 -27.23 25.97 -34.02
CA VAL A 128 -26.51 27.04 -33.34
C VAL A 128 -25.03 27.07 -33.75
N ALA A 129 -24.40 25.91 -33.90
CA ALA A 129 -23.02 25.82 -34.38
C ALA A 129 -22.88 26.38 -35.81
N GLU A 130 -23.79 26.00 -36.71
CA GLU A 130 -23.83 26.54 -38.07
C GLU A 130 -24.11 28.05 -38.09
N TYR A 131 -24.92 28.57 -37.17
CA TYR A 131 -25.16 30.00 -37.06
C TYR A 131 -23.88 30.79 -36.73
N PHE A 132 -23.03 30.27 -35.83
CA PHE A 132 -21.74 30.90 -35.54
C PHE A 132 -20.72 30.70 -36.67
N ARG A 133 -20.73 29.54 -37.32
CA ARG A 133 -19.94 29.27 -38.53
C ARG A 133 -20.25 30.26 -39.65
N ASP A 134 -21.52 30.59 -39.86
CA ASP A 134 -21.96 31.56 -40.89
C ASP A 134 -21.46 32.99 -40.60
N GLN A 135 -20.96 33.26 -39.38
CA GLN A 135 -20.28 34.52 -39.03
C GLN A 135 -18.78 34.48 -39.35
N GLY A 136 -18.26 33.37 -39.90
CA GLY A 136 -16.84 33.17 -40.19
C GLY A 136 -16.03 32.68 -38.98
N LYS A 137 -16.67 32.00 -38.03
CA LYS A 137 -16.02 31.43 -36.84
C LYS A 137 -15.77 29.93 -36.99
N ASP A 138 -14.74 29.44 -36.32
CA ASP A 138 -14.48 28.02 -36.14
C ASP A 138 -15.21 27.52 -34.89
N VAL A 139 -16.08 26.51 -35.04
CA VAL A 139 -16.96 26.03 -33.99
C VAL A 139 -16.71 24.56 -33.71
N ALA A 140 -16.47 24.21 -32.45
CA ALA A 140 -16.46 22.82 -32.00
C ALA A 140 -17.78 22.51 -31.30
N MET A 141 -18.54 21.57 -31.87
CA MET A 141 -19.76 21.04 -31.28
C MET A 141 -19.46 19.72 -30.59
N MET A 142 -19.88 19.60 -29.33
CA MET A 142 -19.82 18.37 -28.57
C MET A 142 -21.22 17.81 -28.37
N ALA A 143 -21.43 16.56 -28.78
CA ALA A 143 -22.70 15.85 -28.60
C ALA A 143 -22.53 14.77 -27.51
N ASP A 144 -22.89 15.09 -26.27
CA ASP A 144 -22.82 14.19 -25.11
C ASP A 144 -24.23 13.78 -24.62
N SER A 145 -24.79 12.65 -25.03
CA SER A 145 -24.21 11.64 -25.91
C SER A 145 -25.12 11.34 -27.10
N SER A 146 -24.51 11.02 -28.24
CA SER A 146 -25.25 10.57 -29.44
C SER A 146 -25.91 9.21 -29.21
N SER A 147 -25.46 8.42 -28.23
CA SER A 147 -26.15 7.21 -27.77
C SER A 147 -27.51 7.50 -27.16
N ARG A 148 -27.61 8.49 -26.25
CA ARG A 148 -28.90 8.91 -25.68
C ARG A 148 -29.84 9.50 -26.72
N TRP A 149 -29.28 10.16 -27.73
CA TRP A 149 -30.06 10.58 -28.89
C TRP A 149 -30.60 9.39 -29.69
N ALA A 150 -29.80 8.36 -29.93
CA ALA A 150 -30.26 7.13 -30.58
C ALA A 150 -31.31 6.37 -29.75
N GLU A 151 -31.17 6.35 -28.41
CA GLU A 151 -32.20 5.81 -27.51
C GLU A 151 -33.53 6.59 -27.62
N ALA A 152 -33.46 7.92 -27.72
CA ALA A 152 -34.65 8.74 -27.95
C ALA A 152 -35.31 8.43 -29.31
N LEU A 153 -34.52 8.21 -30.37
CA LEU A 153 -35.05 7.77 -31.67
C LEU A 153 -35.72 6.39 -31.58
N ARG A 154 -35.13 5.45 -30.84
CA ARG A 154 -35.72 4.14 -30.58
C ARG A 154 -37.03 4.21 -29.79
N GLU A 155 -37.10 5.06 -28.78
CA GLU A 155 -38.34 5.26 -28.02
C GLU A 155 -39.41 5.94 -28.88
N PHE A 156 -39.00 6.89 -29.72
CA PHE A 156 -39.89 7.58 -30.65
C PHE A 156 -40.47 6.63 -31.72
N SER A 157 -39.63 5.80 -32.34
CA SER A 157 -40.07 4.79 -33.33
C SER A 157 -40.99 3.74 -32.70
N GLY A 158 -40.68 3.30 -31.47
CA GLY A 158 -41.53 2.37 -30.73
C GLY A 158 -42.91 2.94 -30.42
N ARG A 159 -43.00 4.24 -30.07
CA ARG A 159 -44.30 4.93 -29.87
C ARG A 159 -45.09 5.10 -31.17
N LEU A 160 -44.40 5.22 -32.30
CA LEU A 160 -45.03 5.30 -33.63
C LEU A 160 -45.43 3.92 -34.20
N GLY A 161 -45.06 2.82 -33.54
CA GLY A 161 -45.33 1.47 -34.02
C GLY A 161 -44.51 1.08 -35.25
N GLU A 162 -43.37 1.72 -35.47
CA GLU A 162 -42.46 1.38 -36.57
C GLU A 162 -41.78 0.03 -36.31
N MET A 163 -41.54 -0.76 -37.36
CA MET A 163 -40.86 -2.05 -37.21
C MET A 163 -39.42 -1.84 -36.72
N PRO A 164 -39.01 -2.47 -35.61
CA PRO A 164 -37.64 -2.39 -35.14
C PRO A 164 -36.69 -3.19 -36.04
N ALA A 165 -35.47 -2.67 -36.19
CA ALA A 165 -34.33 -3.38 -36.78
C ALA A 165 -33.46 -3.96 -35.64
N ASP A 166 -32.14 -4.00 -35.83
CA ASP A 166 -31.20 -4.58 -34.88
C ASP A 166 -31.30 -3.96 -33.48
N GLN A 167 -31.35 -4.84 -32.48
CA GLN A 167 -31.47 -4.50 -31.05
C GLN A 167 -32.62 -3.54 -30.69
N GLY A 168 -33.64 -3.42 -31.54
CA GLY A 168 -34.80 -2.57 -31.27
C GLY A 168 -34.68 -1.12 -31.78
N PHE A 169 -33.61 -0.75 -32.49
CA PHE A 169 -33.46 0.58 -33.11
C PHE A 169 -34.24 0.70 -34.43
N PRO A 170 -34.61 1.91 -34.89
CA PRO A 170 -35.25 2.09 -36.18
C PRO A 170 -34.29 1.82 -37.35
N ALA A 171 -34.81 1.29 -38.46
CA ALA A 171 -34.01 0.98 -39.66
C ALA A 171 -33.27 2.20 -40.25
N TYR A 172 -33.78 3.42 -40.01
CA TYR A 172 -33.17 4.67 -40.49
C TYR A 172 -32.14 5.29 -39.53
N LEU A 173 -31.77 4.62 -38.43
CA LEU A 173 -30.80 5.14 -37.46
C LEU A 173 -29.49 5.59 -38.13
N GLY A 174 -28.91 4.75 -38.99
CA GLY A 174 -27.68 5.06 -39.71
C GLY A 174 -27.80 6.31 -40.58
N ALA A 175 -28.90 6.43 -41.33
CA ALA A 175 -29.17 7.60 -42.17
C ALA A 175 -29.34 8.90 -41.35
N LYS A 176 -29.96 8.82 -40.17
CA LYS A 176 -30.10 9.96 -39.25
C LYS A 176 -28.76 10.40 -38.66
N LEU A 177 -27.94 9.45 -38.22
CA LEU A 177 -26.58 9.72 -37.74
C LEU A 177 -25.74 10.36 -38.87
N ALA A 178 -25.83 9.83 -40.10
CA ALA A 178 -25.10 10.36 -41.26
C ALA A 178 -25.51 11.80 -41.56
N SER A 179 -26.81 12.06 -41.67
CA SER A 179 -27.35 13.41 -41.88
C SER A 179 -26.91 14.41 -40.80
N PHE A 180 -26.70 13.97 -39.57
CA PHE A 180 -26.16 14.81 -38.50
C PHE A 180 -24.66 15.10 -38.69
N TYR A 181 -23.83 14.07 -38.87
CA TYR A 181 -22.37 14.25 -39.01
C TYR A 181 -21.96 14.95 -40.31
N GLU A 182 -22.73 14.80 -41.40
CA GLU A 182 -22.46 15.46 -42.69
C GLU A 182 -22.59 16.99 -42.65
N ARG A 183 -23.29 17.52 -41.64
CA ARG A 183 -23.37 18.97 -41.37
C ARG A 183 -22.04 19.55 -40.88
N ALA A 184 -21.10 18.71 -40.43
CA ALA A 184 -19.73 19.13 -40.19
C ALA A 184 -19.03 19.50 -41.50
N GLY A 185 -18.08 20.43 -41.40
CA GLY A 185 -17.24 20.83 -42.53
C GLY A 185 -16.79 22.27 -42.45
N ARG A 186 -15.75 22.57 -43.22
CA ARG A 186 -15.32 23.94 -43.50
C ARG A 186 -16.07 24.47 -44.72
N VAL A 187 -16.61 25.68 -44.63
CA VAL A 187 -17.48 26.23 -45.67
C VAL A 187 -17.20 27.71 -45.89
N THR A 188 -17.50 28.17 -47.10
CA THR A 188 -17.65 29.58 -47.40
C THR A 188 -19.11 29.98 -47.15
N ALA A 189 -19.33 30.92 -46.23
CA ALA A 189 -20.65 31.37 -45.84
C ALA A 189 -21.31 32.19 -46.96
N LEU A 190 -22.64 32.12 -47.06
CA LEU A 190 -23.39 32.96 -48.00
C LEU A 190 -23.35 34.43 -47.56
N GLY A 191 -23.11 35.34 -48.50
CA GLY A 191 -23.10 36.79 -48.27
C GLY A 191 -22.10 37.54 -49.15
N SER A 192 -22.03 38.87 -48.98
CA SER A 192 -21.15 39.76 -49.74
C SER A 192 -19.69 39.74 -49.28
N LEU A 193 -19.42 39.30 -48.05
CA LEU A 193 -18.08 39.17 -47.48
C LEU A 193 -17.61 37.71 -47.58
N ASP A 194 -16.38 37.49 -48.05
CA ASP A 194 -15.74 36.16 -48.07
C ASP A 194 -15.43 35.73 -46.62
N ARG A 195 -16.41 35.08 -45.98
CA ARG A 195 -16.32 34.57 -44.62
C ARG A 195 -16.20 33.06 -44.66
N LYS A 196 -15.10 32.55 -44.10
CA LYS A 196 -14.83 31.12 -43.98
C LYS A 196 -15.01 30.73 -42.53
N GLY A 197 -15.77 29.67 -42.30
CA GLY A 197 -15.97 29.11 -40.96
C GLY A 197 -16.01 27.60 -41.03
N SER A 198 -15.82 26.95 -39.88
CA SER A 198 -15.87 25.50 -39.79
C SER A 198 -16.75 25.02 -38.64
N VAL A 199 -17.37 23.85 -38.80
CA VAL A 199 -18.04 23.13 -37.72
C VAL A 199 -17.41 21.76 -37.58
N SER A 200 -16.70 21.57 -36.48
CA SER A 200 -16.18 20.26 -36.06
C SER A 200 -17.17 19.60 -35.12
N ILE A 201 -17.56 18.36 -35.41
CA ILE A 201 -18.48 17.59 -34.54
C ILE A 201 -17.70 16.52 -33.79
N VAL A 202 -17.85 16.50 -32.47
CA VAL A 202 -17.31 15.50 -31.56
C VAL A 202 -18.45 14.82 -30.82
N GLY A 203 -18.80 13.60 -31.23
CA GLY A 203 -19.88 12.82 -30.63
C GLY A 203 -19.37 11.81 -29.61
N ALA A 204 -19.89 11.88 -28.38
CA ALA A 204 -19.65 10.87 -27.36
C ALA A 204 -20.64 9.71 -27.52
N VAL A 205 -20.11 8.48 -27.59
CA VAL A 205 -20.91 7.26 -27.72
C VAL A 205 -20.65 6.39 -26.48
N SER A 206 -21.72 5.96 -25.82
CA SER A 206 -21.67 5.13 -24.62
C SER A 206 -22.28 3.76 -24.92
N PRO A 207 -21.54 2.83 -25.54
CA PRO A 207 -22.04 1.49 -25.81
C PRO A 207 -22.37 0.75 -24.50
N PRO A 208 -23.48 -0.02 -24.44
CA PRO A 208 -23.81 -0.85 -23.30
C PRO A 208 -22.66 -1.82 -22.98
N GLY A 209 -22.17 -1.81 -21.73
CA GLY A 209 -21.07 -2.68 -21.31
C GLY A 209 -19.71 -2.42 -21.97
N GLY A 210 -19.57 -1.39 -22.81
CA GLY A 210 -18.36 -1.16 -23.61
C GLY A 210 -18.28 -1.97 -24.90
N ASP A 211 -19.40 -2.53 -25.37
CA ASP A 211 -19.48 -3.32 -26.60
C ASP A 211 -19.51 -2.43 -27.86
N PHE A 212 -18.37 -2.33 -28.56
CA PHE A 212 -18.28 -1.52 -29.78
C PHE A 212 -19.03 -2.12 -30.98
N SER A 213 -19.59 -3.32 -30.86
CA SER A 213 -20.43 -3.93 -31.90
C SER A 213 -21.90 -3.46 -31.86
N ASP A 214 -22.28 -2.62 -30.88
CA ASP A 214 -23.61 -2.03 -30.80
C ASP A 214 -23.99 -1.29 -32.10
N PRO A 215 -25.26 -1.34 -32.54
CA PRO A 215 -25.72 -0.68 -33.76
C PRO A 215 -25.38 0.82 -33.84
N VAL A 216 -25.42 1.55 -32.73
CA VAL A 216 -25.12 2.98 -32.68
C VAL A 216 -23.64 3.22 -32.94
N THR A 217 -22.77 2.48 -32.25
CA THR A 217 -21.32 2.58 -32.40
C THR A 217 -20.87 2.16 -33.78
N SER A 218 -21.35 1.01 -34.28
CA SER A 218 -21.04 0.50 -35.62
C SER A 218 -21.50 1.46 -36.72
N SER A 219 -22.72 2.00 -36.62
CA SER A 219 -23.24 3.00 -37.57
C SER A 219 -22.42 4.30 -37.50
N THR A 220 -22.07 4.77 -36.31
CA THR A 220 -21.26 5.99 -36.15
C THR A 220 -19.86 5.81 -36.74
N LEU A 221 -19.25 4.64 -36.53
CA LEU A 221 -17.90 4.30 -37.00
C LEU A 221 -17.79 4.32 -38.53
N SER A 222 -18.84 3.92 -39.24
CA SER A 222 -18.84 3.96 -40.71
C SER A 222 -18.92 5.38 -41.28
N ILE A 223 -19.39 6.34 -40.48
CA ILE A 223 -19.61 7.74 -40.88
C ILE A 223 -18.42 8.64 -40.51
N VAL A 224 -17.94 8.55 -39.26
CA VAL A 224 -16.89 9.45 -38.76
C VAL A 224 -15.53 9.14 -39.36
N GLN A 225 -14.68 10.16 -39.44
CA GLN A 225 -13.33 10.01 -39.98
C GLN A 225 -12.26 9.81 -38.88
N VAL A 226 -12.59 10.15 -37.64
CA VAL A 226 -11.71 10.00 -36.48
C VAL A 226 -12.43 9.26 -35.37
N PHE A 227 -11.71 8.34 -34.75
CA PHE A 227 -12.19 7.50 -33.67
C PHE A 227 -11.22 7.53 -32.50
N TRP A 228 -11.68 8.03 -31.35
CA TRP A 228 -10.92 8.10 -30.10
C TRP A 228 -11.46 7.04 -29.12
N GLY A 229 -11.06 5.79 -29.33
CA GLY A 229 -11.56 4.66 -28.54
C GLY A 229 -11.01 4.68 -27.12
N LEU A 230 -11.89 4.83 -26.12
CA LEU A 230 -11.51 4.85 -24.72
C LEU A 230 -11.63 3.46 -24.09
N ASP A 231 -10.56 3.01 -23.43
CA ASP A 231 -10.49 1.68 -22.82
C ASP A 231 -10.67 1.75 -21.29
N LYS A 232 -11.57 0.89 -20.80
CA LYS A 232 -11.85 0.72 -19.38
C LYS A 232 -10.62 0.22 -18.62
N LYS A 233 -9.78 -0.63 -19.22
CA LYS A 233 -8.57 -1.16 -18.56
C LYS A 233 -7.56 -0.05 -18.28
N LEU A 234 -7.36 0.87 -19.22
CA LEU A 234 -6.49 2.04 -19.04
C LEU A 234 -7.04 2.97 -17.95
N ALA A 235 -8.35 3.25 -17.98
CA ALA A 235 -9.01 4.06 -16.97
C ALA A 235 -8.89 3.46 -15.54
N GLN A 236 -9.07 2.14 -15.39
CA GLN A 236 -8.89 1.44 -14.12
C GLN A 236 -7.45 1.53 -13.58
N ARG A 237 -6.46 1.61 -14.46
CA ARG A 237 -5.05 1.83 -14.11
C ARG A 237 -4.70 3.31 -13.87
N LYS A 238 -5.69 4.20 -13.89
CA LYS A 238 -5.51 5.67 -13.81
C LYS A 238 -4.63 6.24 -14.93
N HIS A 239 -4.61 5.57 -16.08
CA HIS A 239 -4.00 6.09 -17.29
C HIS A 239 -5.02 6.97 -18.01
N PHE A 240 -4.81 8.29 -17.94
CA PHE A 240 -5.67 9.29 -18.57
C PHE A 240 -4.83 10.21 -19.46
N PRO A 241 -5.38 10.67 -20.61
CA PRO A 241 -6.62 10.20 -21.22
C PRO A 241 -6.53 8.71 -21.63
N SER A 242 -7.61 7.95 -21.42
CA SER A 242 -7.63 6.47 -21.52
C SER A 242 -7.75 5.96 -22.98
N VAL A 243 -7.11 6.66 -23.90
CA VAL A 243 -7.19 6.41 -25.34
C VAL A 243 -6.39 5.16 -25.68
N ASN A 244 -7.06 4.16 -26.22
CA ASN A 244 -6.43 2.93 -26.69
C ASN A 244 -5.83 3.17 -28.08
N THR A 245 -4.53 2.94 -28.21
CA THR A 245 -3.75 3.22 -29.41
C THR A 245 -4.02 2.26 -30.56
N CYS A 246 -4.40 1.01 -30.29
CA CYS A 246 -4.73 0.02 -31.33
C CYS A 246 -6.13 0.27 -31.90
N MET A 247 -7.08 0.64 -31.04
CA MET A 247 -8.47 0.85 -31.45
C MET A 247 -8.70 2.22 -32.09
N SER A 248 -7.95 3.22 -31.68
CA SER A 248 -8.11 4.59 -32.16
C SER A 248 -7.49 4.79 -33.55
N HIS A 249 -8.10 5.65 -34.36
CA HIS A 249 -7.57 5.99 -35.68
C HIS A 249 -8.01 7.38 -36.14
N SER A 250 -7.25 7.95 -37.08
CA SER A 250 -7.61 9.17 -37.81
C SER A 250 -7.38 8.95 -39.29
N LYS A 251 -8.38 9.30 -40.11
CA LYS A 251 -8.29 9.31 -41.58
C LYS A 251 -7.85 10.68 -42.14
N TYR A 252 -7.65 11.69 -41.29
CA TYR A 252 -7.25 13.04 -41.69
C TYR A 252 -5.74 13.25 -41.81
N THR A 253 -4.93 12.22 -41.58
CA THR A 253 -3.46 12.31 -41.63
C THR A 253 -2.96 12.86 -42.97
N GLY A 254 -3.46 12.33 -44.10
CA GLY A 254 -3.02 12.75 -45.44
C GLY A 254 -3.29 14.24 -45.74
N PRO A 255 -4.53 14.76 -45.52
CA PRO A 255 -4.81 16.19 -45.62
C PRO A 255 -3.93 17.05 -44.70
N LEU A 256 -3.69 16.62 -43.46
CA LEU A 256 -2.90 17.35 -42.47
C LEU A 256 -1.40 17.36 -42.76
N ASP A 257 -0.87 16.36 -43.46
CA ASP A 257 0.56 16.33 -43.80
C ASP A 257 0.96 17.54 -44.66
N LYS A 258 0.06 18.07 -45.50
CA LYS A 258 0.30 19.32 -46.24
C LYS A 258 0.46 20.54 -45.32
N TYR A 259 -0.33 20.58 -44.24
CA TYR A 259 -0.23 21.62 -43.23
C TYR A 259 1.07 21.49 -42.43
N TYR A 260 1.39 20.27 -41.99
CA TYR A 260 2.64 20.02 -41.26
C TYR A 260 3.86 20.28 -42.13
N GLN A 261 3.87 19.91 -43.41
CA GLN A 261 4.99 20.26 -44.32
C GLN A 261 5.25 21.78 -44.40
N LYS A 262 4.20 22.60 -44.30
CA LYS A 262 4.32 24.06 -44.34
C LYS A 262 4.76 24.65 -43.00
N ASN A 263 4.20 24.18 -41.89
CA ASN A 263 4.35 24.81 -40.58
C ASN A 263 5.33 24.08 -39.66
N ASN A 264 5.38 22.74 -39.70
CA ASN A 264 6.20 21.87 -38.86
C ASN A 264 6.69 20.63 -39.65
N PRO A 265 7.63 20.80 -40.60
CA PRO A 265 7.98 19.74 -41.58
C PRO A 265 8.56 18.47 -40.94
N GLU A 266 9.15 18.60 -39.75
CA GLU A 266 9.75 17.50 -39.00
C GLU A 266 8.75 16.73 -38.12
N PHE A 267 7.48 17.16 -38.01
CA PHE A 267 6.47 16.54 -37.14
C PHE A 267 5.93 15.18 -37.63
N PRO A 268 5.65 14.96 -38.93
CA PRO A 268 5.05 13.70 -39.39
C PRO A 268 5.95 12.48 -39.17
N ARG A 269 7.27 12.64 -39.34
CA ARG A 269 8.25 11.55 -39.23
C ARG A 269 8.27 10.89 -37.84
N PRO A 270 8.46 11.60 -36.71
CA PRO A 270 8.46 10.98 -35.39
C PRO A 270 7.07 10.45 -35.00
N ARG A 271 5.97 11.07 -35.44
CA ARG A 271 4.61 10.56 -35.25
C ARG A 271 4.45 9.15 -35.83
N ASP A 272 4.80 8.98 -37.10
CA ASP A 272 4.61 7.71 -37.80
C ASP A 272 5.48 6.60 -37.19
N ARG A 273 6.71 6.95 -36.77
CA ARG A 273 7.62 6.04 -36.08
C ARG A 273 7.14 5.64 -34.69
N ILE A 274 6.56 6.55 -33.91
CA ILE A 274 5.97 6.22 -32.62
C ILE A 274 4.79 5.28 -32.81
N LYS A 275 3.95 5.51 -33.83
CA LYS A 275 2.83 4.62 -34.14
C LYS A 275 3.31 3.21 -34.49
N GLU A 276 4.34 3.10 -35.32
CA GLU A 276 4.99 1.82 -35.65
C GLU A 276 5.56 1.14 -34.40
N LEU A 277 6.31 1.87 -33.58
CA LEU A 277 6.91 1.35 -32.34
C LEU A 277 5.85 0.83 -31.36
N LEU A 278 4.73 1.55 -31.20
CA LEU A 278 3.62 1.11 -30.35
C LEU A 278 2.96 -0.17 -30.87
N THR A 279 2.76 -0.28 -32.19
CA THR A 279 2.23 -1.52 -32.80
C THR A 279 3.19 -2.69 -32.60
N THR A 280 4.49 -2.51 -32.88
CA THR A 280 5.49 -3.57 -32.64
C THR A 280 5.58 -3.96 -31.16
N SER A 281 5.44 -3.00 -30.24
CA SER A 281 5.41 -3.28 -28.80
C SER A 281 4.23 -4.15 -28.40
N GLU A 282 3.06 -3.99 -29.03
CA GLU A 282 1.88 -4.81 -28.72
C GLU A 282 2.06 -6.25 -29.20
N ASP A 283 2.63 -6.45 -30.38
CA ASP A 283 3.00 -7.77 -30.89
C ASP A 283 4.03 -8.44 -29.95
N LEU A 284 5.03 -7.68 -29.51
CA LEU A 284 6.04 -8.15 -28.55
C LEU A 284 5.44 -8.46 -27.17
N ASP A 285 4.49 -7.67 -26.67
CA ASP A 285 3.82 -7.92 -25.39
C ASP A 285 3.07 -9.28 -25.39
N GLN A 286 2.50 -9.69 -26.54
CA GLN A 286 1.90 -11.02 -26.69
C GLN A 286 2.97 -12.13 -26.60
N VAL A 287 4.13 -11.92 -27.23
CA VAL A 287 5.27 -12.85 -27.15
C VAL A 287 5.80 -12.93 -25.71
N VAL A 288 5.93 -11.79 -25.01
CA VAL A 288 6.36 -11.74 -23.60
C VAL A 288 5.45 -12.55 -22.69
N GLN A 289 4.13 -12.51 -22.91
CA GLN A 289 3.18 -13.32 -22.12
C GLN A 289 3.38 -14.82 -22.30
N LEU A 290 3.92 -15.26 -23.44
CA LEU A 290 4.16 -16.67 -23.75
C LEU A 290 5.53 -17.17 -23.25
N VAL A 291 6.61 -16.41 -23.49
CA VAL A 291 7.99 -16.87 -23.26
C VAL A 291 8.76 -16.07 -22.19
N GLY A 292 8.20 -14.98 -21.69
CA GLY A 292 8.82 -14.08 -20.72
C GLY A 292 9.80 -13.07 -21.33
N LYS A 293 9.90 -11.87 -20.74
CA LYS A 293 10.73 -10.75 -21.25
C LYS A 293 12.23 -11.06 -21.35
N SER A 294 12.73 -12.00 -20.54
CA SER A 294 14.14 -12.42 -20.56
C SER A 294 14.54 -13.12 -21.87
N ALA A 295 13.59 -13.79 -22.52
CA ALA A 295 13.80 -14.56 -23.75
C ALA A 295 13.94 -13.69 -25.02
N LEU A 296 13.59 -12.41 -24.94
CA LEU A 296 13.66 -11.48 -26.07
C LEU A 296 15.10 -11.03 -26.36
N GLY A 297 15.36 -10.66 -27.62
CA GLY A 297 16.61 -10.01 -28.02
C GLY A 297 16.74 -8.62 -27.39
N ASP A 298 17.98 -8.12 -27.28
CA ASP A 298 18.25 -6.77 -26.78
C ASP A 298 17.55 -5.66 -27.61
N PRO A 299 17.45 -5.74 -28.96
CA PRO A 299 16.67 -4.79 -29.76
C PRO A 299 15.18 -4.75 -29.38
N ASP A 300 14.56 -5.91 -29.17
CA ASP A 300 13.14 -6.02 -28.80
C ASP A 300 12.89 -5.51 -27.38
N LYS A 301 13.84 -5.75 -26.46
CA LYS A 301 13.82 -5.20 -25.10
C LYS A 301 13.87 -3.68 -25.11
N ILE A 302 14.67 -3.06 -25.99
CA ILE A 302 14.69 -1.60 -26.18
C ILE A 302 13.32 -1.12 -26.63
N THR A 303 12.73 -1.75 -27.66
CA THR A 303 11.41 -1.39 -28.18
C THR A 303 10.35 -1.40 -27.07
N LEU A 304 10.33 -2.43 -26.22
CA LEU A 304 9.40 -2.51 -25.09
C LEU A 304 9.65 -1.43 -24.02
N ASP A 305 10.91 -1.16 -23.67
CA ASP A 305 11.25 -0.16 -22.65
C ASP A 305 10.94 1.26 -23.13
N VAL A 306 11.23 1.59 -24.39
CA VAL A 306 10.87 2.88 -24.99
C VAL A 306 9.37 2.99 -25.21
N ALA A 307 8.69 1.92 -25.62
CA ALA A 307 7.23 1.90 -25.72
C ALA A 307 6.59 2.18 -24.36
N THR A 308 7.15 1.63 -23.29
CA THR A 308 6.73 1.93 -21.91
C THR A 308 6.91 3.41 -21.59
N LEU A 309 8.08 3.99 -21.91
CA LEU A 309 8.35 5.43 -21.74
C LEU A 309 7.32 6.29 -22.50
N ILE A 310 6.97 5.92 -23.74
CA ILE A 310 5.97 6.64 -24.52
C ILE A 310 4.58 6.47 -23.91
N LYS A 311 4.17 5.25 -23.55
CA LYS A 311 2.86 4.97 -22.96
C LYS A 311 2.67 5.71 -21.63
N GLU A 312 3.64 5.67 -20.72
CA GLU A 312 3.52 6.21 -19.37
C GLU A 312 3.89 7.70 -19.25
N ASP A 313 4.86 8.19 -20.03
CA ASP A 313 5.39 9.55 -19.86
C ASP A 313 5.00 10.51 -20.99
N PHE A 314 4.66 10.03 -22.19
CA PHE A 314 4.19 10.86 -23.31
C PHE A 314 2.67 10.81 -23.50
N LEU A 315 2.06 9.62 -23.56
CA LEU A 315 0.63 9.48 -23.84
C LEU A 315 -0.25 9.79 -22.62
N GLN A 316 0.24 9.49 -21.42
CA GLN A 316 -0.44 9.91 -20.20
C GLN A 316 -0.31 11.44 -20.05
N GLN A 317 -1.42 12.09 -19.73
CA GLN A 317 -1.47 13.53 -19.53
C GLN A 317 -2.42 13.89 -18.38
N ASN A 318 -1.94 14.68 -17.43
CA ASN A 318 -2.74 15.08 -16.28
C ASN A 318 -3.56 16.35 -16.56
N GLY A 319 -4.87 16.17 -16.79
CA GLY A 319 -5.83 17.24 -17.07
C GLY A 319 -6.06 18.26 -15.96
N TYR A 320 -5.59 18.02 -14.73
CA TYR A 320 -5.79 18.94 -13.59
C TYR A 320 -4.54 19.76 -13.23
N SER A 321 -3.36 19.34 -13.69
CA SER A 321 -2.10 19.99 -13.31
C SER A 321 -1.80 21.20 -14.18
N ASP A 322 -1.22 22.27 -13.62
CA ASP A 322 -0.92 23.47 -14.40
C ASP A 322 0.14 23.26 -15.50
N TYR A 323 1.08 22.34 -15.26
CA TYR A 323 2.19 22.05 -16.17
C TYR A 323 1.82 21.05 -17.30
N ASP A 324 0.80 20.21 -17.11
CA ASP A 324 0.46 19.11 -18.04
C ASP A 324 -0.99 19.13 -18.55
N GLN A 325 -1.88 19.99 -18.02
CA GLN A 325 -3.27 20.05 -18.49
C GLN A 325 -3.40 20.40 -19.98
N PHE A 326 -2.41 21.11 -20.52
CA PHE A 326 -2.32 21.54 -21.91
C PHE A 326 -0.90 21.37 -22.43
N CYS A 327 -0.73 20.72 -23.59
CA CYS A 327 0.57 20.56 -24.24
C CYS A 327 0.54 21.20 -25.64
N PRO A 328 1.31 22.27 -25.90
CA PRO A 328 1.37 22.88 -27.22
C PRO A 328 2.08 21.99 -28.23
N LEU A 329 1.76 22.16 -29.51
CA LEU A 329 2.24 21.29 -30.60
C LEU A 329 3.78 21.24 -30.69
N TRP A 330 4.46 22.37 -30.52
CA TRP A 330 5.93 22.43 -30.53
C TRP A 330 6.56 21.62 -29.39
N LYS A 331 5.95 21.60 -28.20
CA LYS A 331 6.43 20.80 -27.05
C LYS A 331 6.23 19.32 -27.35
N THR A 332 5.06 18.96 -27.88
CA THR A 332 4.74 17.60 -28.32
C THR A 332 5.75 17.10 -29.36
N GLU A 333 6.11 17.93 -30.35
CA GLU A 333 7.12 17.60 -31.37
C GLU A 333 8.49 17.28 -30.75
N TRP A 334 8.96 18.13 -29.84
CA TRP A 334 10.25 17.95 -29.17
C TRP A 334 10.30 16.70 -28.28
N MET A 335 9.21 16.42 -27.54
CA MET A 335 9.11 15.20 -26.73
C MET A 335 9.18 13.95 -27.60
N MET A 336 8.47 13.92 -28.73
CA MET A 336 8.55 12.80 -29.68
C MET A 336 9.95 12.65 -30.26
N LYS A 337 10.60 13.76 -30.66
CA LYS A 337 11.97 13.75 -31.18
C LYS A 337 12.98 13.23 -30.16
N ALA A 338 12.87 13.65 -28.89
CA ALA A 338 13.80 13.22 -27.85
C ALA A 338 13.66 11.73 -27.52
N MET A 339 12.43 11.24 -27.37
CA MET A 339 12.18 9.82 -27.09
C MET A 339 12.58 8.92 -28.27
N MET A 340 12.30 9.32 -29.51
CA MET A 340 12.74 8.58 -30.69
C MET A 340 14.25 8.68 -30.93
N GLY A 341 14.87 9.81 -30.58
CA GLY A 341 16.33 9.96 -30.59
C GLY A 341 17.01 9.00 -29.62
N PHE A 342 16.46 8.84 -28.42
CA PHE A 342 16.95 7.86 -27.44
C PHE A 342 16.81 6.42 -27.96
N HIS A 343 15.67 6.09 -28.57
CA HIS A 343 15.46 4.78 -29.21
C HIS A 343 16.54 4.49 -30.27
N ASP A 344 16.83 5.46 -31.14
CA ASP A 344 17.79 5.28 -32.23
C ASP A 344 19.21 5.09 -31.73
N GLU A 345 19.65 5.89 -30.76
CA GLU A 345 20.98 5.75 -30.19
C GLU A 345 21.13 4.46 -29.37
N ALA A 346 20.08 4.03 -28.67
CA ALA A 346 20.06 2.73 -27.99
C ALA A 346 20.18 1.55 -28.96
N GLN A 347 19.41 1.56 -30.07
CA GLN A 347 19.48 0.54 -31.11
C GLN A 347 20.87 0.51 -31.76
N LYS A 348 21.47 1.68 -32.05
CA LYS A 348 22.84 1.77 -32.58
C LYS A 348 23.88 1.22 -31.60
N ALA A 349 23.77 1.53 -30.31
CA ALA A 349 24.72 1.05 -29.30
C ALA A 349 24.67 -0.48 -29.14
N VAL A 350 23.47 -1.08 -29.19
CA VAL A 350 23.31 -2.55 -29.19
C VAL A 350 23.82 -3.19 -30.48
N ALA A 351 23.56 -2.58 -31.64
CA ALA A 351 24.08 -3.06 -32.92
C ALA A 351 25.62 -3.07 -32.96
N GLN A 352 26.28 -2.22 -32.16
CA GLN A 352 27.74 -2.19 -31.98
C GLN A 352 28.26 -3.18 -30.92
N GLY A 353 27.42 -4.09 -30.43
CA GLY A 353 27.81 -5.21 -29.55
C GLY A 353 27.74 -4.92 -28.05
N GLN A 354 27.15 -3.80 -27.63
CA GLN A 354 26.88 -3.52 -26.21
C GLN A 354 25.58 -4.19 -25.74
N SER A 355 25.53 -4.62 -24.48
CA SER A 355 24.30 -5.21 -23.93
C SER A 355 23.33 -4.14 -23.44
N TRP A 356 22.03 -4.35 -23.65
CA TRP A 356 21.00 -3.37 -23.25
C TRP A 356 21.05 -3.04 -21.76
N GLY A 357 21.30 -4.03 -20.89
CA GLY A 357 21.41 -3.82 -19.45
C GLY A 357 22.46 -2.77 -19.06
N LYS A 358 23.65 -2.79 -19.71
CA LYS A 358 24.70 -1.80 -19.45
C LYS A 358 24.34 -0.41 -19.97
N ILE A 359 23.74 -0.35 -21.17
CA ILE A 359 23.31 0.91 -21.78
C ILE A 359 22.25 1.58 -20.90
N ARG A 360 21.25 0.82 -20.45
CA ARG A 360 20.17 1.30 -19.60
C ARG A 360 20.70 1.86 -18.28
N ASP A 361 21.63 1.16 -17.63
CA ASP A 361 22.17 1.61 -16.35
C ASP A 361 23.02 2.89 -16.53
N ALA A 362 23.83 2.96 -17.59
CA ALA A 362 24.64 4.13 -17.91
C ALA A 362 23.84 5.36 -18.38
N THR A 363 22.65 5.15 -18.96
CA THR A 363 21.78 6.21 -19.47
C THR A 363 20.56 6.48 -18.58
N SER A 364 20.55 5.95 -17.35
CA SER A 364 19.45 6.10 -16.40
C SER A 364 19.11 7.57 -16.10
N ASP A 365 20.12 8.44 -15.99
CA ASP A 365 19.93 9.88 -15.81
C ASP A 365 19.23 10.54 -17.01
N ILE A 366 19.56 10.12 -18.24
CA ILE A 366 18.92 10.62 -19.47
C ILE A 366 17.46 10.16 -19.51
N GLN A 367 17.17 8.91 -19.15
CA GLN A 367 15.80 8.42 -19.06
C GLN A 367 14.99 9.22 -18.03
N SER A 368 15.57 9.54 -16.87
CA SER A 368 14.93 10.40 -15.87
C SER A 368 14.61 11.81 -16.42
N GLN A 369 15.54 12.40 -17.18
CA GLN A 369 15.34 13.70 -17.82
C GLN A 369 14.27 13.65 -18.92
N LEU A 370 14.21 12.60 -19.73
CA LEU A 370 13.13 12.40 -20.73
C LEU A 370 11.75 12.32 -20.07
N ARG A 371 11.64 11.62 -18.93
CA ARG A 371 10.39 11.59 -18.13
C ARG A 371 10.03 12.96 -17.57
N SER A 372 11.05 13.77 -17.26
CA SER A 372 10.83 15.08 -16.65
C SER A 372 10.25 16.14 -17.60
N MET A 373 10.36 15.93 -18.93
CA MET A 373 9.84 16.87 -19.94
C MET A 373 8.35 17.20 -19.76
N LYS A 374 7.56 16.26 -19.23
CA LYS A 374 6.13 16.49 -18.97
C LYS A 374 5.87 17.52 -17.88
N PHE A 375 6.79 17.72 -16.93
CA PHE A 375 6.65 18.65 -15.80
C PHE A 375 6.97 20.12 -16.13
N GLU A 376 7.45 20.40 -17.35
CA GLU A 376 7.79 21.77 -17.74
C GLU A 376 6.56 22.61 -18.09
N LEU A 377 6.47 23.80 -17.49
CA LEU A 377 5.34 24.72 -17.65
C LEU A 377 5.37 25.39 -19.04
N PRO A 378 4.35 25.19 -19.91
CA PRO A 378 4.29 25.86 -21.21
C PRO A 378 4.30 27.39 -21.13
N SER A 379 3.94 27.96 -19.99
CA SER A 379 3.97 29.40 -19.71
C SER A 379 5.39 29.98 -19.55
N GLU A 380 6.43 29.17 -19.34
CA GLU A 380 7.84 29.63 -19.27
C GLU A 380 8.38 30.15 -20.62
N GLY A 381 7.62 29.92 -21.70
CA GLY A 381 7.94 30.43 -23.04
C GLY A 381 8.68 29.41 -23.90
N GLU A 382 8.29 29.38 -25.18
CA GLU A 382 8.76 28.41 -26.18
C GLU A 382 10.30 28.38 -26.31
N LYS A 383 10.94 29.55 -26.43
CA LYS A 383 12.41 29.65 -26.64
C LYS A 383 13.22 29.10 -25.47
N ALA A 384 12.75 29.29 -24.24
CA ALA A 384 13.46 28.84 -23.04
C ALA A 384 13.42 27.31 -22.94
N ILE A 385 12.26 26.72 -23.21
CA ILE A 385 12.05 25.27 -23.18
C ILE A 385 12.77 24.57 -24.34
N MET A 386 12.69 25.10 -25.56
CA MET A 386 13.42 24.53 -26.70
C MET A 386 14.93 24.45 -26.44
N LYS A 387 15.52 25.48 -25.80
CA LYS A 387 16.94 25.46 -25.42
C LYS A 387 17.27 24.35 -24.41
N LYS A 388 16.38 24.08 -23.43
CA LYS A 388 16.54 22.96 -22.48
C LYS A 388 16.51 21.61 -23.22
N TYR A 389 15.62 21.45 -24.20
CA TYR A 389 15.52 20.22 -24.99
C TYR A 389 16.70 20.02 -25.93
N GLU A 390 17.24 21.08 -26.54
CA GLU A 390 18.47 21.02 -27.32
C GLU A 390 19.66 20.58 -26.47
N GLU A 391 19.79 21.12 -25.25
CA GLU A 391 20.85 20.71 -24.32
C GLU A 391 20.68 19.25 -23.87
N LEU A 392 19.46 18.80 -23.60
CA LEU A 392 19.15 17.41 -23.30
C LEU A 392 19.55 16.48 -24.45
N MET A 393 19.21 16.83 -25.69
CA MET A 393 19.59 16.05 -26.88
C MET A 393 21.11 15.95 -27.03
N ARG A 394 21.84 17.05 -26.76
CA ARG A 394 23.31 17.05 -26.80
C ARG A 394 23.91 16.16 -25.71
N ARG A 395 23.42 16.27 -24.47
CA ARG A 395 23.84 15.40 -23.36
C ARG A 395 23.54 13.93 -23.62
N MET A 396 22.43 13.64 -24.29
CA MET A 396 22.08 12.29 -24.72
C MET A 396 23.14 11.74 -25.69
N MET A 397 23.49 12.48 -26.73
CA MET A 397 24.55 12.08 -27.67
C MET A 397 25.90 11.85 -26.96
N ASP A 398 26.30 12.76 -26.07
CA ASP A 398 27.55 12.65 -25.29
C ASP A 398 27.52 11.43 -24.34
N GLY A 399 26.36 11.17 -23.71
CA GLY A 399 26.15 10.03 -22.83
C GLY A 399 26.33 8.70 -23.53
N PHE A 400 25.70 8.52 -24.71
CA PHE A 400 25.90 7.32 -25.52
C PHE A 400 27.34 7.19 -26.03
N ALA A 401 28.01 8.29 -26.39
CA ALA A 401 29.42 8.28 -26.77
C ALA A 401 30.34 7.77 -25.64
N SER A 402 30.04 8.09 -24.38
CA SER A 402 30.85 7.66 -23.22
C SER A 402 30.76 6.15 -22.95
N VAL A 403 29.60 5.53 -23.22
CA VAL A 403 29.38 4.08 -23.05
C VAL A 403 30.33 3.28 -23.94
N HIS A 404 30.64 3.79 -25.13
CA HIS A 404 31.59 3.17 -26.06
C HIS A 404 33.03 3.10 -25.54
N ILE A 405 33.47 4.02 -24.67
CA ILE A 405 34.87 4.14 -24.22
C ILE A 405 35.18 3.19 -23.03
N SER A 406 34.15 2.80 -22.28
CA SER A 406 34.27 2.04 -21.02
C SER A 406 34.85 0.62 -21.12
N ASN A 407 34.90 0.01 -22.32
CA ASN A 407 35.40 -1.37 -22.50
C ASN A 407 36.94 -1.52 -22.51
N PHE A 408 37.70 -0.43 -22.61
CA PHE A 408 39.17 -0.53 -22.66
C PHE A 408 39.79 -0.91 -21.29
N PHE A 409 39.14 -0.56 -20.18
CA PHE A 409 39.68 -0.77 -18.83
C PHE A 409 39.28 -2.11 -18.18
N SER A 410 38.26 -2.80 -18.68
CA SER A 410 37.75 -4.04 -18.07
C SER A 410 38.62 -5.27 -18.39
N THR A 411 39.24 -5.31 -19.57
CA THR A 411 40.11 -6.41 -20.04
C THR A 411 41.41 -6.51 -19.23
N LEU A 412 41.85 -5.42 -18.60
CA LEU A 412 43.05 -5.39 -17.76
C LEU A 412 42.83 -6.03 -16.38
N ARG A 413 41.59 -6.10 -15.88
CA ARG A 413 41.29 -6.67 -14.54
C ARG A 413 41.36 -8.20 -14.49
N GLN A 414 41.17 -8.90 -15.61
CA GLN A 414 41.18 -10.37 -15.63
C GLN A 414 42.59 -10.99 -15.55
N ARG A 415 43.65 -10.24 -15.89
CA ARG A 415 45.05 -10.70 -15.75
C ARG A 415 45.63 -10.59 -14.33
N TRP A 416 44.90 -10.00 -13.37
CA TRP A 416 45.39 -9.69 -12.02
C TRP A 416 45.27 -10.81 -10.98
N ARG A 417 44.85 -12.03 -11.36
CA ARG A 417 44.56 -13.14 -10.42
C ARG A 417 45.68 -14.15 -10.20
N GLN A 418 46.82 -14.03 -10.87
CA GLN A 418 47.98 -14.89 -10.64
C GLN A 418 49.24 -14.03 -10.57
N ILE A 419 49.76 -13.79 -9.36
CA ILE A 419 51.18 -13.51 -9.04
C ILE A 419 51.29 -13.48 -7.50
N GLN A 420 52.20 -14.28 -6.94
CA GLN A 420 52.68 -14.15 -5.56
C GLN A 420 53.25 -12.74 -5.35
N LEU A 421 52.79 -12.06 -4.31
CA LEU A 421 53.19 -10.68 -4.02
C LEU A 421 54.66 -10.60 -3.56
N PRO A 422 55.51 -9.81 -4.23
CA PRO A 422 56.80 -9.38 -3.70
C PRO A 422 56.61 -8.19 -2.75
N ASP A 423 57.50 -8.06 -1.75
CA ASP A 423 57.49 -7.02 -0.70
C ASP A 423 57.46 -5.56 -1.21
N SER A 424 57.69 -5.32 -2.51
CA SER A 424 57.63 -4.00 -3.14
C SER A 424 56.21 -3.42 -3.31
N LEU A 425 55.16 -4.23 -3.12
CA LEU A 425 53.75 -3.77 -3.18
C LEU A 425 53.22 -3.25 -1.83
N LEU A 426 53.84 -3.63 -0.72
CA LEU A 426 53.52 -3.11 0.62
C LEU A 426 53.92 -1.64 0.80
N SER A 427 54.87 -1.14 0.01
CA SER A 427 55.30 0.26 0.04
C SER A 427 54.44 1.20 -0.83
N ARG A 428 53.56 0.67 -1.68
CA ARG A 428 52.68 1.47 -2.56
C ARG A 428 51.25 1.62 -2.06
N ILE A 429 50.84 0.86 -1.05
CA ILE A 429 49.62 1.15 -0.30
C ILE A 429 50.04 2.22 0.72
N ASN A 430 49.37 3.36 0.74
CA ASN A 430 49.58 4.34 1.80
C ASN A 430 48.95 3.78 3.09
N VAL A 431 49.66 2.87 3.77
CA VAL A 431 49.19 2.13 4.97
C VAL A 431 49.22 3.00 6.23
N ASN A 432 49.62 4.26 6.15
CA ASN A 432 49.65 5.20 7.28
C ASN A 432 48.59 6.29 7.12
N ASP A 433 47.31 5.92 7.05
CA ASP A 433 46.21 6.88 7.22
C ASP A 433 45.72 6.88 8.68
N PRO A 434 46.26 7.76 9.55
CA PRO A 434 45.78 7.91 10.93
C PRO A 434 44.31 8.35 11.02
N GLY A 435 43.69 8.79 9.91
CA GLY A 435 42.27 9.14 9.81
C GLY A 435 41.31 7.97 10.08
N LEU A 436 41.65 6.74 9.67
CA LEU A 436 40.76 5.58 9.81
C LEU A 436 40.60 5.12 11.25
N ILE A 437 41.65 5.20 12.06
CA ILE A 437 41.61 4.77 13.46
C ILE A 437 40.91 5.85 14.31
N THR A 438 41.18 7.13 14.02
CA THR A 438 40.45 8.23 14.65
C THR A 438 38.95 8.21 14.31
N LEU A 439 38.57 7.77 13.10
CA LEU A 439 37.19 7.53 12.71
C LEU A 439 36.50 6.49 13.61
N VAL A 440 37.11 5.31 13.77
CA VAL A 440 36.53 4.24 14.60
C VAL A 440 36.39 4.69 16.06
N ASN A 441 37.36 5.45 16.58
CA ASN A 441 37.27 6.01 17.92
C ASN A 441 36.11 7.00 18.08
N LYS A 442 35.92 7.91 17.10
CA LYS A 442 34.75 8.82 17.10
C LYS A 442 33.43 8.07 17.06
N LEU A 443 33.35 6.96 16.30
CA LEU A 443 32.14 6.12 16.27
C LEU A 443 31.88 5.43 17.61
N GLN A 444 32.91 4.90 18.27
CA GLN A 444 32.79 4.29 19.60
C GLN A 444 32.19 5.29 20.62
N ASP A 445 32.62 6.55 20.56
CA ASP A 445 32.18 7.62 21.47
C ASP A 445 30.71 8.01 21.29
N VAL A 446 30.26 8.13 20.04
CA VAL A 446 28.85 8.41 19.72
C VAL A 446 27.95 7.32 20.30
N PHE A 447 28.35 6.05 20.21
CA PHE A 447 27.51 4.96 20.71
C PHE A 447 27.61 4.71 22.22
N THR A 448 28.70 5.10 22.89
CA THR A 448 28.82 4.95 24.36
C THR A 448 28.01 6.00 25.11
N THR A 449 27.81 7.18 24.53
CA THR A 449 27.07 8.29 25.16
C THR A 449 25.57 7.98 25.31
N VAL A 450 25.04 7.04 24.53
CA VAL A 450 23.58 6.81 24.40
C VAL A 450 23.00 5.88 25.47
N GLY A 451 23.81 5.15 26.25
CA GLY A 451 23.32 4.30 27.35
C GLY A 451 22.39 3.13 26.97
N VAL A 452 21.94 3.06 25.72
CA VAL A 452 21.13 1.98 25.14
C VAL A 452 22.04 0.94 24.50
N GLN A 453 21.60 -0.33 24.45
CA GLN A 453 22.35 -1.43 23.81
C GLN A 453 22.80 -1.04 22.40
N ASN A 454 24.13 -0.97 22.19
CA ASN A 454 24.73 -0.56 20.93
C ASN A 454 24.41 -1.59 19.82
N PRO A 455 23.70 -1.21 18.74
CA PRO A 455 23.32 -2.13 17.66
C PRO A 455 24.47 -2.45 16.69
N ILE A 456 25.61 -1.76 16.78
CA ILE A 456 26.69 -1.84 15.78
C ILE A 456 27.98 -2.36 16.42
N ASP A 457 28.51 -3.45 15.85
CA ASP A 457 29.77 -4.05 16.28
C ASP A 457 30.97 -3.38 15.58
N LEU A 458 31.78 -2.69 16.36
CA LEU A 458 32.98 -1.99 15.88
C LEU A 458 34.22 -2.91 15.90
N PRO A 459 35.19 -2.71 15.00
CA PRO A 459 36.40 -3.53 14.94
C PRO A 459 37.26 -3.35 16.21
N GLN A 460 37.69 -4.46 16.82
CA GLN A 460 38.48 -4.44 18.06
C GLN A 460 39.40 -5.66 18.16
N ILE A 461 40.51 -5.55 18.88
CA ILE A 461 41.41 -6.69 19.18
C ILE A 461 41.09 -7.20 20.59
N ALA A 462 40.61 -8.43 20.70
CA ALA A 462 40.31 -9.08 21.97
C ALA A 462 41.46 -10.02 22.39
N VAL A 463 42.03 -9.80 23.57
CA VAL A 463 43.15 -10.60 24.10
C VAL A 463 42.61 -11.78 24.91
N VAL A 464 42.97 -13.01 24.52
CA VAL A 464 42.50 -14.25 25.16
C VAL A 464 43.68 -15.14 25.53
N GLY A 465 43.63 -15.76 26.70
CA GLY A 465 44.63 -16.72 27.16
C GLY A 465 44.39 -17.17 28.59
N SER A 466 45.03 -18.28 28.99
CA SER A 466 44.97 -18.80 30.36
C SER A 466 45.55 -17.81 31.38
N GLN A 467 45.20 -17.99 32.65
CA GLN A 467 45.90 -17.29 33.73
C GLN A 467 47.41 -17.53 33.64
N SER A 468 48.23 -16.49 33.86
CA SER A 468 49.70 -16.58 33.79
C SER A 468 50.33 -16.85 32.40
N SER A 469 49.56 -16.78 31.31
CA SER A 469 50.09 -16.88 29.94
C SER A 469 50.87 -15.64 29.47
N GLY A 470 50.88 -14.55 30.26
CA GLY A 470 51.61 -13.32 29.95
C GLY A 470 50.81 -12.23 29.23
N LYS A 471 49.47 -12.30 29.21
CA LYS A 471 48.57 -11.29 28.59
C LYS A 471 48.90 -9.85 29.00
N SER A 472 48.92 -9.58 30.32
CA SER A 472 49.18 -8.25 30.86
C SER A 472 50.59 -7.77 30.52
N SER A 473 51.59 -8.68 30.53
CA SER A 473 52.97 -8.35 30.12
C SER A 473 53.07 -7.96 28.65
N VAL A 474 52.35 -8.64 27.75
CA VAL A 474 52.30 -8.28 26.33
C VAL A 474 51.68 -6.91 26.13
N LEU A 475 50.58 -6.60 26.84
CA LEU A 475 49.92 -5.30 26.78
C LEU A 475 50.84 -4.19 27.31
N GLU A 476 51.48 -4.37 28.46
CA GLU A 476 52.43 -3.41 29.03
C GLU A 476 53.64 -3.18 28.11
N ASN A 477 54.16 -4.21 27.45
CA ASN A 477 55.24 -4.07 26.48
C ASN A 477 54.81 -3.29 25.22
N ILE A 478 53.55 -3.43 24.78
CA ILE A 478 52.99 -2.64 23.66
C ILE A 478 52.84 -1.16 24.06
N VAL A 479 52.47 -0.87 25.31
CA VAL A 479 52.33 0.50 25.82
C VAL A 479 53.69 1.11 26.21
N GLY A 480 54.65 0.30 26.64
CA GLY A 480 55.95 0.75 27.14
C GLY A 480 55.95 1.18 28.62
N ARG A 481 54.83 1.03 29.34
CA ARG A 481 54.67 1.44 30.75
C ARG A 481 53.98 0.36 31.59
N ASP A 482 54.29 0.35 32.89
CA ASP A 482 53.64 -0.51 33.89
C ASP A 482 52.38 0.19 34.45
N PHE A 483 51.20 -0.30 34.10
CA PHE A 483 49.92 0.31 34.53
C PHE A 483 48.81 -0.71 34.82
N LEU A 484 49.00 -1.98 34.47
CA LEU A 484 48.04 -3.02 34.81
C LEU A 484 48.29 -3.50 36.25
N PRO A 485 47.24 -3.93 36.96
CA PRO A 485 47.40 -4.50 38.29
C PRO A 485 48.27 -5.77 38.24
N ARG A 486 48.97 -6.07 39.34
CA ARG A 486 49.78 -7.28 39.50
C ARG A 486 49.39 -7.97 40.80
N GLY A 487 49.24 -9.29 40.78
CA GLY A 487 48.87 -10.06 41.96
C GLY A 487 48.74 -11.57 41.68
N THR A 488 48.62 -12.35 42.74
CA THR A 488 48.28 -13.78 42.68
C THR A 488 46.75 -13.93 42.49
N GLY A 489 46.31 -14.83 41.61
CA GLY A 489 44.88 -14.98 41.27
C GLY A 489 44.45 -14.28 39.97
N ILE A 490 43.15 -14.06 39.79
CA ILE A 490 42.58 -13.39 38.61
C ILE A 490 42.84 -11.89 38.73
N VAL A 491 43.83 -11.41 37.99
CA VAL A 491 44.26 -10.00 38.01
C VAL A 491 43.24 -9.10 37.31
N THR A 492 42.85 -9.43 36.08
CA THR A 492 41.82 -8.72 35.30
C THR A 492 40.44 -9.32 35.62
N ARG A 493 39.63 -8.64 36.45
CA ARG A 493 38.28 -9.11 36.88
C ARG A 493 37.11 -8.48 36.11
N ARG A 494 37.40 -7.43 35.33
CA ARG A 494 36.48 -6.74 34.42
C ARG A 494 37.17 -6.58 33.07
N PRO A 495 36.46 -6.66 31.93
CA PRO A 495 37.04 -6.33 30.63
C PRO A 495 37.61 -4.90 30.65
N LEU A 496 38.85 -4.72 30.22
CA LEU A 496 39.46 -3.39 30.09
C LEU A 496 39.57 -3.05 28.61
N ILE A 497 38.83 -2.04 28.17
CA ILE A 497 38.91 -1.48 26.83
C ILE A 497 39.97 -0.39 26.87
N LEU A 498 41.12 -0.70 26.27
CA LEU A 498 42.31 0.13 26.22
C LEU A 498 42.44 0.78 24.85
N GLN A 499 42.35 2.11 24.80
CA GLN A 499 42.54 2.91 23.60
C GLN A 499 43.89 3.62 23.67
N LEU A 500 44.85 3.17 22.87
CA LEU A 500 46.14 3.83 22.67
C LEU A 500 45.98 4.88 21.57
N ILE A 501 46.46 6.10 21.81
CA ILE A 501 46.38 7.21 20.86
C ILE A 501 47.78 7.77 20.68
N ASN A 502 48.34 7.60 19.46
CA ASN A 502 49.57 8.25 19.08
C ASN A 502 49.33 9.75 18.90
N ARG A 503 50.10 10.58 19.61
CA ARG A 503 50.10 12.02 19.41
C ARG A 503 51.53 12.49 19.16
N SER A 504 51.76 13.26 18.10
CA SER A 504 53.07 13.86 17.84
C SER A 504 53.45 14.81 18.98
N PRO A 505 54.72 14.81 19.43
CA PRO A 505 55.17 15.72 20.47
C PRO A 505 54.98 17.17 20.00
N GLN A 506 54.43 18.02 20.87
CA GLN A 506 54.34 19.45 20.57
C GLN A 506 55.76 20.01 20.41
N PRO A 507 56.01 20.89 19.43
CA PRO A 507 57.33 21.50 19.29
C PRO A 507 57.67 22.26 20.57
N LYS A 508 58.70 21.78 21.28
CA LYS A 508 59.27 22.49 22.44
C LYS A 508 59.69 23.88 21.98
N ALA A 509 59.11 24.92 22.58
CA ALA A 509 59.57 26.28 22.38
C ALA A 509 61.05 26.37 22.80
N GLN A 510 61.95 26.50 21.82
CA GLN A 510 63.34 26.83 22.10
C GLN A 510 63.39 28.26 22.64
N VAL A 511 63.68 28.39 23.94
CA VAL A 511 64.22 29.63 24.51
C VAL A 511 65.67 29.34 24.90
N ASN A 512 66.58 29.98 24.16
CA ASN A 512 68.00 30.24 24.47
C ASN A 512 68.85 29.12 25.10
N GLY A 513 69.48 28.31 24.24
CA GLY A 513 70.95 28.32 24.18
C GLY A 513 71.78 27.61 25.25
N VAL A 514 71.24 26.74 26.11
CA VAL A 514 72.08 25.86 26.95
C VAL A 514 71.58 24.42 26.91
N LYS A 515 72.43 23.50 26.42
CA LYS A 515 72.24 22.05 26.57
C LYS A 515 72.79 21.64 27.93
N GLU A 516 71.93 21.50 28.94
CA GLU A 516 72.28 20.75 30.14
C GLU A 516 71.98 19.26 29.92
N GLU A 517 73.02 18.42 30.02
CA GLU A 517 72.85 16.99 30.21
C GLU A 517 72.45 16.73 31.66
N MET A 518 71.15 16.49 31.93
CA MET A 518 70.68 16.08 33.25
C MET A 518 70.35 14.59 33.30
N LYS A 519 70.96 13.92 34.28
CA LYS A 519 70.69 12.53 34.69
C LYS A 519 69.50 12.48 35.66
N THR A 520 68.66 11.46 35.48
CA THR A 520 67.80 10.74 36.46
C THR A 520 66.38 11.23 36.85
N SER A 521 65.51 10.20 36.95
CA SER A 521 64.22 10.04 37.66
C SER A 521 62.91 10.52 36.99
N ASP A 522 61.97 9.57 36.93
CA ASP A 522 60.71 9.55 36.16
C ASP A 522 59.65 10.64 36.49
N ALA A 523 59.98 11.67 37.28
CA ALA A 523 58.98 12.59 37.81
C ALA A 523 58.68 13.81 36.92
N GLU A 524 59.62 14.27 36.08
CA GLU A 524 59.47 15.53 35.33
C GLU A 524 59.58 15.37 33.79
N SER A 525 59.65 14.14 33.28
CA SER A 525 59.76 13.84 31.83
C SER A 525 58.42 13.67 31.10
N ASN A 526 57.28 13.78 31.80
CA ASN A 526 56.00 13.16 31.38
C ASN A 526 54.88 14.13 30.96
N VAL A 527 55.19 15.35 30.50
CA VAL A 527 54.13 16.31 30.08
C VAL A 527 53.35 15.78 28.86
N ASP A 528 54.01 14.99 27.99
CA ASP A 528 53.45 14.50 26.73
C ASP A 528 52.70 13.14 26.83
N GLU A 529 52.74 12.46 28.00
CA GLU A 529 52.07 11.16 28.22
C GLU A 529 51.04 11.25 29.36
N TRP A 530 49.80 10.83 29.12
CA TRP A 530 48.77 10.76 30.15
C TRP A 530 47.66 9.75 29.82
N GLY A 531 46.92 9.32 30.84
CA GLY A 531 45.70 8.52 30.70
C GLY A 531 44.43 9.28 31.09
N GLU A 532 43.29 8.89 30.52
CA GLU A 532 41.96 9.41 30.85
C GLU A 532 40.94 8.26 30.94
N PHE A 533 40.06 8.30 31.93
CA PHE A 533 39.00 7.32 32.11
C PHE A 533 37.63 7.88 31.69
N LEU A 534 36.78 7.04 31.09
CA LEU A 534 35.43 7.47 30.70
C LEU A 534 34.53 7.80 31.89
N HIS A 535 34.69 7.11 33.03
CA HIS A 535 33.87 7.33 34.23
C HIS A 535 34.30 8.56 35.03
N ILE A 536 35.47 9.14 34.74
CA ILE A 536 35.94 10.41 35.32
C ILE A 536 36.36 11.36 34.19
N PRO A 537 35.38 11.89 33.42
CA PRO A 537 35.69 12.68 32.23
C PRO A 537 36.46 13.96 32.59
N GLY A 538 37.55 14.22 31.88
CA GLY A 538 38.35 15.45 32.00
C GLY A 538 39.54 15.38 32.98
N GLN A 539 39.67 14.31 33.78
CA GLN A 539 40.83 14.13 34.65
C GLN A 539 41.98 13.43 33.93
N LYS A 540 43.14 14.09 33.86
CA LYS A 540 44.36 13.55 33.23
C LYS A 540 45.30 12.91 34.25
N PHE A 541 45.67 11.67 34.03
CA PHE A 541 46.59 10.90 34.87
C PHE A 541 47.97 10.82 34.21
N HIS A 542 48.93 11.64 34.67
CA HIS A 542 50.32 11.60 34.19
C HIS A 542 51.20 10.53 34.88
N ASP A 543 50.73 10.03 36.04
CA ASP A 543 51.37 8.96 36.78
C ASP A 543 50.63 7.63 36.52
N PHE A 544 51.31 6.70 35.84
CA PHE A 544 50.77 5.39 35.50
C PHE A 544 50.53 4.48 36.72
N ASN A 545 51.15 4.77 37.87
CA ASN A 545 50.80 4.07 39.12
C ASN A 545 49.40 4.47 39.58
N LYS A 546 49.02 5.74 39.44
CA LYS A 546 47.66 6.21 39.76
C LYS A 546 46.61 5.62 38.81
N ILE A 547 46.96 5.42 37.53
CA ILE A 547 46.10 4.71 36.58
C ILE A 547 45.86 3.28 37.07
N ARG A 548 46.91 2.57 37.50
CA ARG A 548 46.79 1.22 38.06
C ARG A 548 45.90 1.19 39.29
N ASP A 549 46.11 2.11 40.22
CA ASP A 549 45.35 2.18 41.48
C ASP A 549 43.87 2.50 41.21
N GLU A 550 43.59 3.33 40.19
CA GLU A 550 42.24 3.64 39.75
C GLU A 550 41.54 2.43 39.10
N ILE A 551 42.23 1.64 38.26
CA ILE A 551 41.68 0.38 37.72
C ILE A 551 41.28 -0.55 38.86
N VAL A 552 42.11 -0.67 39.90
CA VAL A 552 41.83 -1.51 41.07
C VAL A 552 40.62 -0.96 41.84
N ARG A 553 40.58 0.34 42.13
CA ARG A 553 39.49 1.01 42.84
C ARG A 553 38.14 0.83 42.13
N GLU A 554 38.09 1.08 40.83
CA GLU A 554 36.89 0.98 39.99
C GLU A 554 36.44 -0.48 39.83
N THR A 555 37.37 -1.42 39.78
CA THR A 555 37.06 -2.85 39.81
C THR A 555 36.40 -3.23 41.13
N GLU A 556 37.02 -2.90 42.25
CA GLU A 556 36.50 -3.21 43.59
C GLU A 556 35.15 -2.56 43.87
N SER A 557 34.92 -1.34 43.38
CA SER A 557 33.64 -0.64 43.55
C SER A 557 32.46 -1.40 42.93
N LYS A 558 32.69 -2.21 41.88
CA LYS A 558 31.63 -2.94 41.18
C LYS A 558 31.55 -4.41 41.53
N THR A 559 32.70 -5.06 41.75
CA THR A 559 32.78 -6.50 42.02
C THR A 559 32.84 -6.83 43.51
N GLY A 560 33.07 -5.83 44.37
CA GLY A 560 33.45 -6.04 45.77
C GLY A 560 34.88 -6.59 45.91
N ARG A 561 35.35 -6.72 47.16
CA ARG A 561 36.68 -7.25 47.48
C ARG A 561 36.77 -8.79 47.36
N ASN A 562 35.64 -9.49 47.27
CA ASN A 562 35.54 -10.96 47.31
C ASN A 562 35.86 -11.65 45.97
N ALA A 563 36.87 -11.19 45.22
CA ALA A 563 37.35 -11.81 43.97
C ALA A 563 36.29 -12.06 42.86
N GLY A 564 35.11 -11.43 42.92
CA GLY A 564 34.07 -11.52 41.89
C GLY A 564 34.46 -10.86 40.56
N ILE A 565 33.76 -11.22 39.48
CA ILE A 565 33.95 -10.66 38.14
C ILE A 565 32.70 -9.91 37.67
N SER A 566 32.86 -8.99 36.72
CA SER A 566 31.72 -8.28 36.13
C SER A 566 31.89 -8.11 34.61
N PRO A 567 30.84 -8.31 33.80
CA PRO A 567 30.90 -8.11 32.36
C PRO A 567 30.91 -6.63 31.95
N ALA A 568 30.75 -5.69 32.89
CA ALA A 568 30.78 -4.26 32.62
C ALA A 568 32.23 -3.78 32.40
N PRO A 569 32.56 -3.24 31.20
CA PRO A 569 33.93 -2.86 30.89
C PRO A 569 34.41 -1.61 31.65
N ILE A 570 35.72 -1.43 31.71
CA ILE A 570 36.39 -0.18 32.09
C ILE A 570 37.01 0.40 30.81
N ASN A 571 36.72 1.68 30.51
CA ASN A 571 37.27 2.37 29.34
C ASN A 571 38.43 3.28 29.75
N LEU A 572 39.63 3.00 29.23
CA LEU A 572 40.86 3.76 29.49
C LEU A 572 41.48 4.21 28.17
N ARG A 573 41.75 5.51 28.06
CA ARG A 573 42.53 6.12 26.97
C ARG A 573 43.93 6.42 27.46
N ILE A 574 44.94 6.09 26.66
CA ILE A 574 46.34 6.45 26.92
C ILE A 574 46.85 7.24 25.70
N TYR A 575 47.33 8.44 25.96
CA TYR A 575 47.97 9.30 24.99
C TYR A 575 49.49 9.21 25.17
N SER A 576 50.21 8.82 24.11
CA SER A 576 51.68 8.79 24.13
C SER A 576 52.25 8.93 22.71
N PRO A 577 53.41 9.59 22.53
CA PRO A 577 54.09 9.64 21.24
C PRO A 577 54.77 8.31 20.86
N ASN A 578 54.98 7.43 21.84
CA ASN A 578 55.75 6.19 21.70
C ASN A 578 54.90 4.96 21.37
N VAL A 579 53.57 5.10 21.32
CA VAL A 579 52.61 4.01 21.04
C VAL A 579 51.98 4.17 19.67
N LEU A 580 51.55 3.08 19.04
CA LEU A 580 50.70 3.14 17.85
C LEU A 580 49.23 3.33 18.28
N THR A 581 48.43 4.02 17.46
CA THR A 581 47.01 4.19 17.75
C THR A 581 46.29 2.85 17.59
N LEU A 582 45.83 2.25 18.69
CA LEU A 582 45.33 0.87 18.72
C LEU A 582 44.24 0.74 19.78
N THR A 583 43.19 -0.04 19.51
CA THR A 583 42.18 -0.40 20.53
C THR A 583 42.26 -1.88 20.87
N LEU A 584 42.51 -2.17 22.14
CA LEU A 584 42.72 -3.51 22.69
C LEU A 584 41.69 -3.76 23.80
N VAL A 585 41.16 -4.97 23.87
CA VAL A 585 40.27 -5.40 24.96
C VAL A 585 40.99 -6.49 25.74
N ASP A 586 41.43 -6.16 26.96
CA ASP A 586 41.97 -7.13 27.91
C ASP A 586 40.82 -7.88 28.59
N LEU A 587 40.83 -9.20 28.50
CA LEU A 587 39.80 -10.07 29.06
C LEU A 587 40.36 -10.88 30.26
N PRO A 588 39.50 -11.24 31.22
CA PRO A 588 39.92 -12.11 32.32
C PRO A 588 40.58 -13.40 31.83
N GLY A 589 41.66 -13.81 32.51
CA GLY A 589 42.36 -15.05 32.20
C GLY A 589 41.52 -16.28 32.54
N LEU A 590 41.58 -17.31 31.70
CA LEU A 590 40.85 -18.56 31.93
C LEU A 590 41.46 -19.33 33.13
N THR A 591 40.61 -19.75 34.06
CA THR A 591 40.97 -20.51 35.27
C THR A 591 40.11 -21.78 35.37
N LYS A 592 40.72 -22.93 35.67
CA LYS A 592 40.01 -24.23 35.78
C LYS A 592 39.55 -24.56 37.20
N VAL A 593 40.11 -23.91 38.21
CA VAL A 593 39.82 -24.18 39.62
C VAL A 593 39.53 -22.85 40.32
N PRO A 594 38.36 -22.69 40.96
CA PRO A 594 38.06 -21.49 41.75
C PRO A 594 39.00 -21.40 42.95
N VAL A 595 39.53 -20.22 43.23
CA VAL A 595 40.46 -19.96 44.35
C VAL A 595 39.87 -18.88 45.27
N GLY A 596 39.91 -19.09 46.60
CA GLY A 596 39.37 -18.15 47.59
C GLY A 596 37.83 -18.08 47.56
N ASP A 597 37.28 -16.86 47.63
CA ASP A 597 35.83 -16.58 47.67
C ASP A 597 35.14 -16.62 46.29
N GLN A 598 35.79 -17.18 45.26
CA GLN A 598 35.23 -17.24 43.91
C GLN A 598 34.05 -18.24 43.82
N PRO A 599 32.99 -17.92 43.07
CA PRO A 599 31.86 -18.82 42.89
C PRO A 599 32.26 -20.10 42.15
N ARG A 600 31.60 -21.23 42.45
CA ARG A 600 31.91 -22.55 41.85
C ARG A 600 31.77 -22.57 40.31
N ASP A 601 31.00 -21.66 39.73
CA ASP A 601 30.77 -21.53 38.30
C ASP A 601 31.59 -20.41 37.64
N ILE A 602 32.64 -19.91 38.31
CA ILE A 602 33.50 -18.82 37.81
C ILE A 602 34.11 -19.11 36.42
N GLU A 603 34.51 -20.36 36.17
CA GLU A 603 35.05 -20.78 34.87
C GLU A 603 34.03 -20.56 33.74
N ARG A 604 32.78 -20.95 33.97
CA ARG A 604 31.69 -20.75 33.01
C ARG A 604 31.43 -19.26 32.78
N GLN A 605 31.36 -18.46 33.85
CA GLN A 605 31.13 -17.02 33.74
C GLN A 605 32.25 -16.29 32.97
N ILE A 606 33.52 -16.67 33.19
CA ILE A 606 34.65 -16.14 32.43
C ILE A 606 34.57 -16.58 30.97
N LYS A 607 34.28 -17.86 30.71
CA LYS A 607 34.15 -18.38 29.33
C LYS A 607 33.02 -17.66 28.59
N GLU A 608 31.85 -17.46 29.20
CA GLU A 608 30.73 -16.70 28.62
C GLU A 608 31.11 -15.24 28.34
N MET A 609 31.84 -14.60 29.27
CA MET A 609 32.32 -13.22 29.10
C MET A 609 33.31 -13.09 27.94
N VAL A 610 34.24 -14.04 27.80
CA VAL A 610 35.19 -14.08 26.69
C VAL A 610 34.44 -14.32 25.37
N LEU A 611 33.58 -15.35 25.30
CA LEU A 611 32.78 -15.68 24.11
C LEU A 611 31.95 -14.49 23.63
N LYS A 612 31.35 -13.72 24.54
CA LYS A 612 30.60 -12.50 24.18
C LYS A 612 31.43 -11.49 23.38
N HIS A 613 32.74 -11.43 23.60
CA HIS A 613 33.64 -10.52 22.87
C HIS A 613 34.21 -11.16 21.61
N ILE A 614 34.63 -12.44 21.65
CA ILE A 614 35.28 -13.11 20.51
C ILE A 614 34.33 -13.69 19.48
N SER A 615 33.06 -13.96 19.83
CA SER A 615 32.04 -14.42 18.87
C SER A 615 31.63 -13.33 17.87
N LYS A 616 31.99 -12.07 18.12
CA LYS A 616 31.74 -10.96 17.19
C LYS A 616 32.60 -11.15 15.93
N PRO A 617 32.01 -11.15 14.71
CA PRO A 617 32.77 -11.38 13.47
C PRO A 617 33.81 -10.28 13.21
N ASN A 618 33.53 -9.06 13.68
CA ASN A 618 34.43 -7.91 13.54
C ASN A 618 35.55 -7.88 14.60
N ALA A 619 35.62 -8.84 15.54
CA ALA A 619 36.68 -8.90 16.53
C ALA A 619 37.89 -9.71 16.02
N ILE A 620 39.09 -9.14 16.12
CA ILE A 620 40.35 -9.85 15.92
C ILE A 620 40.74 -10.54 17.23
N ILE A 621 41.08 -11.82 17.19
CA ILE A 621 41.41 -12.60 18.38
C ILE A 621 42.93 -12.65 18.54
N LEU A 622 43.44 -12.14 19.66
CA LEU A 622 44.84 -12.26 20.04
C LEU A 622 45.00 -13.40 21.07
N ALA A 623 45.37 -14.58 20.59
CA ALA A 623 45.50 -15.78 21.41
C ALA A 623 46.91 -15.87 22.02
N VAL A 624 47.04 -15.50 23.30
CA VAL A 624 48.30 -15.49 24.05
C VAL A 624 48.53 -16.83 24.75
N THR A 625 49.56 -17.55 24.34
CA THR A 625 49.94 -18.87 24.87
C THR A 625 51.40 -18.88 25.31
N ALA A 626 51.71 -19.58 26.41
CA ALA A 626 53.08 -19.78 26.86
C ALA A 626 53.77 -20.91 26.06
N ALA A 627 54.96 -20.67 25.55
CA ALA A 627 55.71 -21.58 24.68
C ALA A 627 56.25 -22.82 25.42
N ASN A 628 56.44 -22.72 26.74
CA ASN A 628 56.84 -23.84 27.59
C ASN A 628 55.69 -24.80 27.94
N THR A 629 54.51 -24.62 27.34
CA THR A 629 53.36 -25.53 27.49
C THR A 629 52.95 -26.07 26.13
N ASP A 630 52.40 -27.29 26.08
CA ASP A 630 51.91 -27.88 24.83
C ASP A 630 50.79 -27.01 24.23
N LEU A 631 51.02 -26.55 22.99
CA LEU A 631 50.13 -25.68 22.24
C LEU A 631 48.74 -26.30 22.03
N ALA A 632 48.66 -27.63 21.90
CA ALA A 632 47.39 -28.35 21.75
C ALA A 632 46.48 -28.21 22.99
N ASN A 633 47.08 -27.92 24.14
CA ASN A 633 46.38 -27.71 25.41
C ASN A 633 46.07 -26.25 25.73
N SER A 634 46.40 -25.31 24.84
CA SER A 634 46.11 -23.89 25.02
C SER A 634 44.61 -23.60 25.06
N ASP A 635 44.11 -23.17 26.23
CA ASP A 635 42.72 -22.80 26.41
C ASP A 635 42.33 -21.60 25.51
N GLY A 636 43.26 -20.67 25.25
CA GLY A 636 43.03 -19.52 24.38
C GLY A 636 42.84 -19.89 22.91
N LEU A 637 43.65 -20.83 22.39
CA LEU A 637 43.51 -21.33 21.02
C LEU A 637 42.28 -22.24 20.86
N LYS A 638 41.91 -22.99 21.90
CA LYS A 638 40.67 -23.79 21.91
C LYS A 638 39.44 -22.89 21.77
N LEU A 639 39.33 -21.84 22.58
CA LEU A 639 38.23 -20.87 22.46
C LEU A 639 38.24 -20.12 21.12
N ALA A 640 39.41 -19.76 20.60
CA ALA A 640 39.51 -19.13 19.29
C ALA A 640 38.98 -20.04 18.18
N ARG A 641 39.30 -21.34 18.20
CA ARG A 641 38.80 -22.33 17.23
C ARG A 641 37.29 -22.58 17.34
N GLU A 642 36.69 -22.46 18.52
CA GLU A 642 35.23 -22.56 18.69
C GLU A 642 34.48 -21.48 17.88
N VAL A 643 35.07 -20.29 17.71
CA VAL A 643 34.45 -19.12 17.05
C VAL A 643 35.10 -18.70 15.71
N ASP A 644 36.28 -19.23 15.40
CA ASP A 644 37.06 -19.01 14.18
C ASP A 644 37.79 -20.32 13.78
N PRO A 645 37.07 -21.34 13.27
CA PRO A 645 37.64 -22.66 12.98
C PRO A 645 38.76 -22.64 11.94
N GLU A 646 38.67 -21.71 10.97
CA GLU A 646 39.66 -21.54 9.90
C GLU A 646 40.84 -20.62 10.29
N GLY A 647 40.80 -20.02 11.49
CA GLY A 647 41.85 -19.12 11.97
C GLY A 647 42.03 -17.87 11.08
N GLN A 648 40.95 -17.35 10.49
CA GLN A 648 41.03 -16.21 9.56
C GLN A 648 41.33 -14.89 10.27
N ARG A 649 40.85 -14.73 11.51
CA ARG A 649 40.92 -13.49 12.30
C ARG A 649 41.63 -13.70 13.65
N THR A 650 42.39 -14.79 13.77
CA THR A 650 43.12 -15.17 14.97
C THR A 650 44.63 -15.03 14.78
N ILE A 651 45.29 -14.31 15.69
CA ILE A 651 46.75 -14.15 15.77
C ILE A 651 47.24 -14.91 17.00
N GLY A 652 48.24 -15.77 16.83
CA GLY A 652 48.89 -16.45 17.95
C GLY A 652 50.08 -15.64 18.50
N VAL A 653 50.15 -15.46 19.81
CA VAL A 653 51.32 -14.88 20.49
C VAL A 653 51.92 -15.95 21.40
N LEU A 654 53.21 -16.23 21.21
CA LEU A 654 53.95 -17.22 22.00
C LEU A 654 54.86 -16.49 22.99
N THR A 655 54.52 -16.53 24.27
CA THR A 655 55.31 -15.93 25.36
C THR A 655 56.25 -16.96 25.99
N LYS A 656 57.20 -16.52 26.83
CA LYS A 656 58.10 -17.43 27.59
C LYS A 656 58.94 -18.38 26.72
N VAL A 657 59.34 -17.91 25.53
CA VAL A 657 60.16 -18.71 24.59
C VAL A 657 61.58 -18.93 25.13
N ASP A 658 62.01 -18.06 26.05
CA ASP A 658 63.25 -18.12 26.81
C ASP A 658 63.26 -19.19 27.92
N LEU A 659 62.09 -19.69 28.31
CA LEU A 659 61.90 -20.69 29.38
C LEU A 659 61.56 -22.09 28.83
N MET A 660 61.87 -22.35 27.56
CA MET A 660 61.70 -23.67 26.95
C MET A 660 62.85 -24.60 27.32
N ASP A 661 62.59 -25.90 27.32
CA ASP A 661 63.60 -26.91 27.63
C ASP A 661 64.71 -26.91 26.57
N ASP A 662 65.96 -27.03 27.00
CA ASP A 662 67.13 -27.07 26.13
C ASP A 662 66.99 -28.19 25.08
N GLY A 663 66.97 -27.80 23.80
CA GLY A 663 66.76 -28.72 22.67
C GLY A 663 65.37 -28.66 22.03
N THR A 664 64.45 -27.86 22.57
CA THR A 664 63.13 -27.59 21.97
C THR A 664 63.03 -26.17 21.40
N ASP A 665 62.26 -25.98 20.33
CA ASP A 665 62.04 -24.66 19.71
C ASP A 665 60.62 -24.52 19.13
N VAL A 666 60.25 -23.28 18.78
CA VAL A 666 58.92 -22.98 18.20
C VAL A 666 58.91 -22.87 16.67
N VAL A 667 59.98 -23.26 15.97
CA VAL A 667 60.14 -23.01 14.53
C VAL A 667 59.03 -23.67 13.71
N ASP A 668 58.62 -24.89 14.07
CA ASP A 668 57.52 -25.60 13.42
C ASP A 668 56.15 -24.95 13.67
N ILE A 669 55.97 -24.31 14.83
CA ILE A 669 54.77 -23.52 15.15
C ILE A 669 54.75 -22.26 14.28
N LEU A 670 55.88 -21.55 14.17
CA LEU A 670 56.01 -20.35 13.33
C LEU A 670 55.81 -20.65 11.84
N ALA A 671 56.17 -21.86 11.40
CA ALA A 671 55.93 -22.33 10.03
C ALA A 671 54.48 -22.79 9.78
N GLY A 672 53.63 -22.81 10.82
CA GLY A 672 52.22 -23.20 10.72
C GLY A 672 51.98 -24.70 10.59
N ARG A 673 52.98 -25.55 10.93
CA ARG A 673 52.89 -27.01 10.76
C ARG A 673 52.07 -27.71 11.84
N ILE A 674 51.96 -27.13 13.04
CA ILE A 674 51.23 -27.72 14.18
C ILE A 674 49.76 -27.26 14.22
N ILE A 675 49.55 -25.95 14.41
CA ILE A 675 48.22 -25.34 14.39
C ILE A 675 48.25 -24.17 13.40
N PRO A 676 47.75 -24.32 12.16
CA PRO A 676 47.81 -23.26 11.17
C PRO A 676 46.84 -22.12 11.53
N LEU A 677 47.33 -20.88 11.50
CA LEU A 677 46.55 -19.64 11.61
C LEU A 677 46.85 -18.76 10.40
N ARG A 678 45.83 -18.16 9.75
CA ARG A 678 46.05 -17.32 8.56
C ARG A 678 46.89 -16.07 8.85
N LEU A 679 46.75 -15.51 10.06
CA LEU A 679 47.53 -14.35 10.49
C LEU A 679 48.87 -14.74 11.15
N GLY A 680 49.13 -16.06 11.33
CA GLY A 680 50.38 -16.61 11.85
C GLY A 680 50.63 -16.38 13.35
N TYR A 681 51.85 -16.74 13.79
CA TYR A 681 52.32 -16.60 15.17
C TYR A 681 53.40 -15.53 15.30
N VAL A 682 53.51 -14.94 16.49
CA VAL A 682 54.62 -14.04 16.86
C VAL A 682 55.20 -14.47 18.21
N PRO A 683 56.49 -14.83 18.27
CA PRO A 683 57.16 -15.14 19.53
C PRO A 683 57.61 -13.84 20.22
N VAL A 684 57.43 -13.77 21.54
CA VAL A 684 57.80 -12.62 22.38
C VAL A 684 58.47 -13.08 23.68
N VAL A 685 59.41 -12.28 24.17
CA VAL A 685 60.11 -12.49 25.44
C VAL A 685 59.78 -11.33 26.36
N ASN A 686 59.25 -11.65 27.54
CA ASN A 686 58.80 -10.69 28.53
C ASN A 686 59.77 -10.67 29.72
N ARG A 687 59.67 -9.64 30.59
CA ARG A 687 60.40 -9.61 31.87
C ARG A 687 60.03 -10.81 32.74
N GLY A 688 61.03 -11.45 33.35
CA GLY A 688 60.82 -12.46 34.36
C GLY A 688 60.29 -11.87 35.67
N GLN A 689 59.77 -12.70 36.56
CA GLN A 689 59.22 -12.25 37.86
C GLN A 689 60.28 -11.48 38.69
N ARG A 690 61.53 -11.94 38.67
CA ARG A 690 62.67 -11.30 39.35
C ARG A 690 63.01 -9.92 38.77
N ASP A 691 62.84 -9.71 37.47
CA ASP A 691 63.07 -8.42 36.82
C ASP A 691 61.97 -7.40 37.15
N ILE A 692 60.74 -7.88 37.34
CA ILE A 692 59.58 -7.07 37.76
C ILE A 692 59.75 -6.64 39.23
N GLU A 693 60.15 -7.56 40.11
CA GLU A 693 60.43 -7.26 41.53
C GLU A 693 61.57 -6.24 41.68
N ASN A 694 62.59 -6.34 40.83
CA ASN A 694 63.71 -5.40 40.78
C ASN A 694 63.38 -4.08 40.03
N LYS A 695 62.13 -3.86 39.62
CA LYS A 695 61.66 -2.65 38.92
C LYS A 695 62.51 -2.28 37.69
N LYS A 696 63.00 -3.26 36.93
CA LYS A 696 63.71 -2.98 35.67
C LYS A 696 62.76 -2.32 34.68
N ALA A 697 63.24 -1.27 33.99
CA ALA A 697 62.46 -0.55 33.00
C ALA A 697 62.04 -1.44 31.81
N ILE A 698 60.92 -1.11 31.16
CA ILE A 698 60.43 -1.85 29.98
C ILE A 698 61.38 -1.71 28.78
N SER A 699 62.10 -0.59 28.67
CA SER A 699 63.13 -0.40 27.64
C SER A 699 64.26 -1.45 27.73
N TYR A 700 64.65 -1.85 28.94
CA TYR A 700 65.59 -2.95 29.15
C TYR A 700 65.02 -4.29 28.65
N ALA A 701 63.71 -4.51 28.84
CA ALA A 701 63.05 -5.74 28.39
C ALA A 701 63.02 -5.88 26.87
N LEU A 702 62.72 -4.78 26.16
CA LEU A 702 62.71 -4.75 24.69
C LEU A 702 64.11 -4.97 24.09
N GLU A 703 65.14 -4.42 24.72
CA GLU A 703 66.53 -4.63 24.28
C GLU A 703 67.01 -6.06 24.59
N HIS A 704 66.64 -6.61 25.74
CA HIS A 704 66.91 -8.02 26.08
C HIS A 704 66.19 -8.97 25.11
N GLU A 705 64.94 -8.69 24.76
CA GLU A 705 64.16 -9.44 23.76
C GLU A 705 64.86 -9.40 22.39
N ARG A 706 65.32 -8.22 21.96
CA ARG A 706 66.06 -8.05 20.70
C ARG A 706 67.34 -8.90 20.69
N GLN A 707 68.14 -8.80 21.76
CA GLN A 707 69.39 -9.56 21.90
C GLN A 707 69.14 -11.08 21.93
N PHE A 708 68.06 -11.53 22.58
CA PHE A 708 67.69 -12.94 22.58
C PHE A 708 67.44 -13.45 21.16
N PHE A 709 66.56 -12.81 20.38
CA PHE A 709 66.23 -13.27 19.04
C PHE A 709 67.37 -13.14 18.03
N GLU A 710 68.22 -12.10 18.15
CA GLU A 710 69.38 -11.91 17.27
C GLU A 710 70.49 -12.96 17.52
N ASN A 711 70.67 -13.40 18.78
CA ASN A 711 71.74 -14.30 19.16
C ASN A 711 71.33 -15.78 19.27
N HIS A 712 70.03 -16.09 19.31
CA HIS A 712 69.54 -17.45 19.46
C HIS A 712 69.75 -18.32 18.20
N LYS A 713 70.32 -19.53 18.38
CA LYS A 713 70.70 -20.44 17.29
C LYS A 713 69.55 -20.77 16.32
N ALA A 714 68.33 -20.95 16.84
CA ALA A 714 67.14 -21.29 16.04
C ALA A 714 66.42 -20.08 15.42
N TYR A 715 66.55 -18.88 15.99
CA TYR A 715 65.69 -17.72 15.64
C TYR A 715 66.42 -16.60 14.89
N ARG A 716 67.76 -16.59 14.90
CA ARG A 716 68.59 -15.53 14.28
C ARG A 716 68.19 -15.18 12.84
N ASN A 717 67.90 -16.19 12.01
CA ASN A 717 67.52 -15.99 10.60
C ASN A 717 66.09 -15.42 10.43
N LYS A 718 65.27 -15.43 11.47
CA LYS A 718 63.87 -14.95 11.48
C LYS A 718 63.64 -13.83 12.51
N ALA A 719 64.71 -13.26 13.10
CA ALA A 719 64.63 -12.26 14.17
C ALA A 719 63.77 -11.04 13.79
N ALA A 720 63.75 -10.65 12.51
CA ALA A 720 62.92 -9.54 12.00
C ALA A 720 61.39 -9.77 12.14
N TYR A 721 60.95 -11.02 12.24
CA TYR A 721 59.55 -11.43 12.39
C TYR A 721 59.19 -11.80 13.84
N CYS A 722 60.09 -11.50 14.79
CA CYS A 722 59.97 -11.84 16.21
C CYS A 722 59.95 -10.57 17.07
N GLY A 723 59.43 -10.69 18.29
CA GLY A 723 59.47 -9.65 19.30
C GLY A 723 58.27 -8.70 19.33
N THR A 724 58.14 -7.98 20.45
CA THR A 724 57.06 -7.04 20.74
C THR A 724 56.97 -5.89 19.71
N PRO A 725 58.07 -5.26 19.26
CA PRO A 725 57.98 -4.19 18.26
C PRO A 725 57.39 -4.65 16.92
N TYR A 726 57.70 -5.88 16.49
CA TYR A 726 57.11 -6.47 15.30
C TYR A 726 55.62 -6.79 15.52
N LEU A 727 55.26 -7.34 16.68
CA LEU A 727 53.87 -7.61 17.05
C LEU A 727 53.01 -6.34 17.00
N ALA A 728 53.47 -5.22 17.59
CA ALA A 728 52.73 -3.97 17.60
C ALA A 728 52.48 -3.42 16.18
N ARG A 729 53.51 -3.43 15.31
CA ARG A 729 53.37 -3.04 13.89
C ARG A 729 52.40 -3.95 13.13
N LYS A 730 52.50 -5.26 13.35
CA LYS A 730 51.64 -6.26 12.70
C LYS A 730 50.17 -6.11 13.14
N LEU A 731 49.92 -5.89 14.43
CA LEU A 731 48.58 -5.62 14.96
C LEU A 731 47.97 -4.36 14.36
N ASN A 732 48.75 -3.28 14.24
CA ASN A 732 48.28 -2.04 13.62
C ASN A 732 47.90 -2.25 12.14
N LEU A 733 48.75 -2.92 11.38
CA LEU A 733 48.49 -3.20 9.97
C LEU A 733 47.23 -4.06 9.77
N ILE A 734 47.07 -5.11 10.59
CA ILE A 734 45.89 -5.99 10.52
C ILE A 734 44.64 -5.22 10.93
N LEU A 735 44.69 -4.43 12.00
CA LEU A 735 43.55 -3.62 12.44
C LEU A 735 43.12 -2.63 11.35
N MET A 736 44.06 -1.95 10.69
CA MET A 736 43.76 -1.02 9.62
C MET A 736 43.13 -1.70 8.40
N MET A 737 43.68 -2.85 7.97
CA MET A 737 43.09 -3.62 6.86
C MET A 737 41.68 -4.11 7.21
N HIS A 738 41.48 -4.55 8.45
CA HIS A 738 40.20 -5.05 8.94
C HIS A 738 39.16 -3.93 9.05
N ILE A 739 39.53 -2.75 9.55
CA ILE A 739 38.66 -1.55 9.55
C ILE A 739 38.23 -1.22 8.12
N LYS A 740 39.17 -1.18 7.17
CA LYS A 740 38.87 -0.85 5.77
C LYS A 740 37.92 -1.86 5.11
N GLN A 741 38.05 -3.15 5.42
CA GLN A 741 37.19 -4.20 4.90
C GLN A 741 35.78 -4.18 5.51
N THR A 742 35.66 -3.84 6.80
CA THR A 742 34.39 -3.85 7.54
C THR A 742 33.62 -2.54 7.48
N LEU A 743 34.24 -1.43 7.09
CA LEU A 743 33.61 -0.11 7.03
C LEU A 743 32.35 -0.05 6.12
N PRO A 744 32.31 -0.69 4.92
CA PRO A 744 31.11 -0.72 4.09
C PRO A 744 29.92 -1.40 4.79
N ASP A 745 30.17 -2.50 5.50
CA ASP A 745 29.13 -3.23 6.24
C ASP A 745 28.62 -2.41 7.43
N ILE A 746 29.52 -1.71 8.13
CA ILE A 746 29.17 -0.78 9.22
C ILE A 746 28.28 0.35 8.67
N LYS A 747 28.65 0.94 7.51
CA LYS A 747 27.84 1.97 6.83
C LYS A 747 26.44 1.45 6.48
N ALA A 748 26.36 0.26 5.89
CA ALA A 748 25.07 -0.36 5.55
C ALA A 748 24.19 -0.60 6.80
N ARG A 749 24.78 -1.06 7.91
CA ARG A 749 24.06 -1.28 9.18
C ARG A 749 23.58 0.02 9.83
N ILE A 750 24.40 1.08 9.80
CA ILE A 750 24.01 2.42 10.28
C ILE A 750 22.81 2.91 9.47
N SER A 751 22.89 2.88 8.13
CA SER A 751 21.81 3.33 7.26
C SER A 751 20.52 2.52 7.47
N SER A 752 20.62 1.19 7.58
CA SER A 752 19.47 0.32 7.83
C SER A 752 18.81 0.58 9.20
N SER A 753 19.62 0.75 10.25
CA SER A 753 19.11 1.06 11.60
C SER A 753 18.49 2.44 11.65
N LEU A 754 19.10 3.43 10.98
CA LEU A 754 18.58 4.79 10.87
C LEU A 754 17.22 4.78 10.17
N GLN A 755 17.08 4.07 9.05
CA GLN A 755 15.81 3.91 8.35
C GLN A 755 14.74 3.29 9.26
N LYS A 756 15.09 2.22 10.01
CA LYS A 756 14.18 1.56 10.95
C LYS A 756 13.67 2.51 12.04
N TYR A 757 14.58 3.20 12.75
CA TYR A 757 14.19 4.11 13.83
C TYR A 757 13.51 5.38 13.33
N THR A 758 13.84 5.85 12.12
CA THR A 758 13.15 6.98 11.48
C THR A 758 11.72 6.60 11.09
N ALA A 759 11.50 5.38 10.58
CA ALA A 759 10.17 4.87 10.29
C ALA A 759 9.32 4.67 11.56
N GLU A 760 9.91 4.11 12.62
CA GLU A 760 9.23 3.98 13.93
C GLU A 760 8.89 5.35 14.52
N LEU A 761 9.80 6.32 14.41
CA LEU A 761 9.56 7.70 14.85
C LEU A 761 8.42 8.35 14.05
N ALA A 762 8.37 8.15 12.73
CA ALA A 762 7.28 8.63 11.89
C ALA A 762 5.92 8.00 12.27
N GLN A 763 5.89 6.73 12.65
CA GLN A 763 4.67 6.05 13.14
C GLN A 763 4.20 6.58 14.50
N LEU A 764 5.12 6.89 15.41
CA LEU A 764 4.80 7.52 16.70
C LEU A 764 4.37 8.99 16.54
N GLY A 765 4.66 9.58 15.38
CA GLY A 765 4.39 10.95 14.97
C GLY A 765 5.16 12.00 15.78
N ASP A 766 5.12 13.24 15.32
CA ASP A 766 5.82 14.36 15.98
C ASP A 766 5.18 14.74 17.32
N SER A 767 6.01 15.23 18.24
CA SER A 767 5.55 15.91 19.45
C SER A 767 4.72 17.12 19.03
N ILE A 768 3.53 17.29 19.61
CA ILE A 768 2.56 18.32 19.22
C ILE A 768 3.17 19.71 19.44
N LEU A 769 3.78 20.23 18.38
CA LEU A 769 4.19 21.62 18.19
C LEU A 769 3.44 22.10 16.93
N GLY A 770 2.10 22.13 17.01
CA GLY A 770 1.22 22.52 15.91
C GLY A 770 -0.27 22.41 16.29
N ASN A 771 -1.11 23.26 15.70
CA ASN A 771 -2.53 23.47 16.03
C ASN A 771 -3.31 22.15 16.29
N SER A 772 -3.65 21.88 17.55
CA SER A 772 -4.52 20.78 18.03
C SER A 772 -5.76 20.57 17.16
N SER A 773 -6.34 21.66 16.66
CA SER A 773 -7.49 21.67 15.76
C SER A 773 -7.27 20.92 14.45
N ASN A 774 -6.10 21.09 13.81
CA ASN A 774 -5.82 20.45 12.52
C ASN A 774 -5.66 18.94 12.66
N VAL A 775 -5.09 18.49 13.78
CA VAL A 775 -4.92 17.06 14.10
C VAL A 775 -6.30 16.41 14.23
N VAL A 776 -7.21 17.02 14.99
CA VAL A 776 -8.57 16.49 15.18
C VAL A 776 -9.37 16.50 13.87
N LEU A 777 -9.27 17.56 13.05
CA LEU A 777 -9.93 17.61 11.74
C LEU A 777 -9.45 16.52 10.79
N ASN A 778 -8.14 16.30 10.72
CA ASN A 778 -7.57 15.23 9.90
C ASN A 778 -8.04 13.85 10.40
N LEU A 779 -8.09 13.64 11.71
CA LEU A 779 -8.58 12.39 12.30
C LEU A 779 -10.06 12.13 12.02
N ILE A 780 -10.92 13.15 12.14
CA ILE A 780 -12.35 13.04 11.81
C ILE A 780 -12.53 12.69 10.33
N THR A 781 -11.77 13.34 9.45
CA THR A 781 -11.83 13.13 8.01
C THR A 781 -11.36 11.72 7.62
N GLU A 782 -10.23 11.28 8.19
CA GLU A 782 -9.68 9.94 7.94
C GLU A 782 -10.62 8.85 8.46
N PHE A 783 -11.10 8.96 9.70
CA PHE A 783 -12.09 8.05 10.27
C PHE A 783 -13.35 7.93 9.41
N SER A 784 -13.90 9.08 8.97
CA SER A 784 -15.12 9.11 8.16
C SER A 784 -14.91 8.46 6.79
N LYS A 785 -13.76 8.70 6.16
CA LYS A 785 -13.38 8.07 4.89
C LYS A 785 -13.25 6.55 5.03
N GLU A 786 -12.62 6.09 6.09
CA GLU A 786 -12.46 4.66 6.36
C GLU A 786 -13.78 3.97 6.68
N TYR A 787 -14.63 4.59 7.50
CA TYR A 787 -15.98 4.09 7.78
C TYR A 787 -16.79 3.89 6.50
N ARG A 788 -16.75 4.87 5.57
CA ARG A 788 -17.37 4.75 4.24
C ARG A 788 -16.79 3.57 3.45
N SER A 789 -15.47 3.41 3.47
CA SER A 789 -14.77 2.34 2.76
C SER A 789 -15.13 0.94 3.27
N VAL A 790 -15.29 0.76 4.60
CA VAL A 790 -15.69 -0.52 5.20
C VAL A 790 -17.13 -0.88 4.85
N LEU A 791 -18.03 0.10 4.85
CA LEU A 791 -19.43 -0.11 4.44
C LEU A 791 -19.57 -0.46 2.95
N GLU A 792 -18.74 0.13 2.09
CA GLU A 792 -18.73 -0.16 0.64
C GLU A 792 -18.00 -1.46 0.27
N GLY A 793 -17.23 -2.05 1.20
CA GLY A 793 -16.42 -3.23 0.94
C GLY A 793 -15.10 -2.94 0.20
N ASN A 794 -14.66 -1.68 0.15
CA ASN A 794 -13.43 -1.24 -0.52
C ASN A 794 -12.21 -1.23 0.42
N ASN A 795 -12.23 -2.03 1.48
CA ASN A 795 -11.19 -2.01 2.50
C ASN A 795 -9.87 -2.63 1.99
N GLN A 796 -8.73 -2.04 2.33
CA GLN A 796 -7.41 -2.51 1.86
C GLN A 796 -6.98 -3.82 2.54
N GLU A 797 -7.46 -4.07 3.75
CA GLU A 797 -7.22 -5.30 4.52
C GLU A 797 -8.49 -6.15 4.53
N LEU A 798 -8.70 -6.92 3.46
CA LEU A 798 -9.77 -7.92 3.39
C LEU A 798 -9.35 -9.17 4.16
N SER A 799 -10.02 -9.47 5.27
CA SER A 799 -9.86 -10.74 5.96
C SER A 799 -10.48 -11.87 5.13
N SER A 800 -9.74 -12.97 4.94
CA SER A 800 -10.24 -14.18 4.26
C SER A 800 -11.07 -15.08 5.17
N THR A 801 -11.14 -14.81 6.47
CA THR A 801 -11.73 -15.73 7.47
C THR A 801 -13.14 -15.33 7.92
N GLU A 802 -13.47 -14.04 7.92
CA GLU A 802 -14.74 -13.55 8.46
C GLU A 802 -15.41 -12.51 7.55
N LEU A 803 -16.72 -12.62 7.37
CA LEU A 803 -17.54 -11.57 6.74
C LEU A 803 -17.56 -10.33 7.64
N SER A 804 -17.29 -9.16 7.06
CA SER A 804 -17.23 -7.88 7.78
C SER A 804 -17.85 -6.75 6.96
N GLY A 805 -18.22 -5.67 7.65
CA GLY A 805 -18.67 -4.44 7.01
C GLY A 805 -19.95 -4.63 6.18
N GLY A 806 -19.96 -4.09 4.96
CA GLY A 806 -21.10 -4.16 4.05
C GLY A 806 -21.54 -5.59 3.69
N ALA A 807 -20.60 -6.54 3.59
CA ALA A 807 -20.93 -7.93 3.26
C ALA A 807 -21.74 -8.62 4.37
N ARG A 808 -21.43 -8.31 5.63
CA ARG A 808 -22.16 -8.85 6.78
C ARG A 808 -23.55 -8.25 6.92
N ILE A 809 -23.70 -6.95 6.65
CA ILE A 809 -25.02 -6.30 6.55
C ILE A 809 -25.87 -6.97 5.47
N SER A 810 -25.29 -7.25 4.29
CA SER A 810 -25.98 -7.95 3.21
C SER A 810 -26.44 -9.36 3.63
N PHE A 811 -25.61 -10.09 4.38
CA PHE A 811 -25.98 -11.39 4.95
C PHE A 811 -27.16 -11.28 5.92
N VAL A 812 -27.20 -10.24 6.77
CA VAL A 812 -28.34 -10.01 7.67
C VAL A 812 -29.64 -9.80 6.88
N TYR A 813 -29.61 -9.06 5.78
CA TYR A 813 -30.80 -8.83 4.95
C TYR A 813 -31.27 -10.07 4.20
N HIS A 814 -30.38 -10.72 3.46
CA HIS A 814 -30.76 -11.75 2.50
C HIS A 814 -30.84 -13.16 3.09
N GLU A 815 -30.08 -13.44 4.15
CA GLU A 815 -30.08 -14.76 4.79
C GLU A 815 -30.88 -14.74 6.08
N LEU A 816 -30.53 -13.89 7.05
CA LEU A 816 -31.19 -13.94 8.37
C LEU A 816 -32.62 -13.42 8.34
N TYR A 817 -32.83 -12.20 7.82
CA TYR A 817 -34.15 -11.59 7.80
C TYR A 817 -35.10 -12.30 6.83
N ALA A 818 -34.65 -12.59 5.61
CA ALA A 818 -35.49 -13.27 4.62
C ALA A 818 -35.94 -14.66 5.12
N ASN A 819 -35.06 -15.44 5.76
CA ASN A 819 -35.43 -16.73 6.34
C ASN A 819 -36.33 -16.56 7.58
N GLY A 820 -36.08 -15.53 8.39
CA GLY A 820 -36.95 -15.18 9.53
C GLY A 820 -38.38 -14.87 9.12
N VAL A 821 -38.59 -14.10 8.04
CA VAL A 821 -39.93 -13.79 7.51
C VAL A 821 -40.58 -15.01 6.85
N LYS A 822 -39.82 -15.82 6.12
CA LYS A 822 -40.34 -17.05 5.48
C LYS A 822 -40.78 -18.11 6.50
N ALA A 823 -40.13 -18.16 7.67
CA ALA A 823 -40.45 -19.09 8.74
C ALA A 823 -41.76 -18.75 9.49
N VAL A 824 -42.32 -17.54 9.32
CA VAL A 824 -43.61 -17.18 9.92
C VAL A 824 -44.73 -17.90 9.17
N ASP A 825 -45.42 -18.83 9.84
CA ASP A 825 -46.60 -19.51 9.32
C ASP A 825 -47.87 -18.68 9.64
N PRO A 826 -48.69 -18.32 8.63
CA PRO A 826 -49.95 -17.61 8.85
C PRO A 826 -50.99 -18.38 9.69
N PHE A 827 -50.81 -19.68 9.94
CA PHE A 827 -51.76 -20.51 10.69
C PHE A 827 -51.30 -20.94 12.09
N ASP A 828 -50.10 -20.57 12.54
CA ASP A 828 -49.60 -20.91 13.88
C ASP A 828 -50.58 -20.56 15.01
N GLN A 829 -51.29 -19.44 14.86
CA GLN A 829 -52.20 -18.88 15.87
C GLN A 829 -53.68 -18.90 15.45
N VAL A 830 -54.00 -19.39 14.24
CA VAL A 830 -55.36 -19.35 13.68
C VAL A 830 -55.82 -20.77 13.41
N LYS A 831 -56.71 -21.29 14.25
CA LYS A 831 -57.29 -22.62 14.08
C LYS A 831 -58.54 -22.56 13.20
N ASP A 832 -58.92 -23.69 12.64
CA ASP A 832 -60.12 -23.85 11.79
C ASP A 832 -61.39 -23.38 12.50
N ILE A 833 -61.45 -23.56 13.83
CA ILE A 833 -62.57 -23.10 14.65
C ILE A 833 -62.64 -21.57 14.74
N ASP A 834 -61.50 -20.89 14.68
CA ASP A 834 -61.41 -19.43 14.73
C ASP A 834 -61.83 -18.84 13.39
N ILE A 835 -61.37 -19.43 12.27
CA ILE A 835 -61.80 -19.07 10.91
C ILE A 835 -63.32 -19.23 10.78
N ARG A 836 -63.86 -20.34 11.27
CA ARG A 836 -65.29 -20.62 11.26
C ARG A 836 -66.07 -19.62 12.11
N THR A 837 -65.57 -19.31 13.29
CA THR A 837 -66.21 -18.33 14.20
C THR A 837 -66.25 -16.94 13.56
N VAL A 838 -65.16 -16.52 12.91
CA VAL A 838 -65.10 -15.26 12.17
C VAL A 838 -66.04 -15.27 10.97
N LEU A 839 -66.16 -16.39 10.24
CA LEU A 839 -67.08 -16.53 9.11
C LEU A 839 -68.55 -16.35 9.53
N TYR A 840 -68.99 -17.01 10.61
CA TYR A 840 -70.35 -16.83 11.14
C TYR A 840 -70.59 -15.42 11.64
N ASN A 841 -69.66 -14.85 12.41
CA ASN A 841 -69.78 -13.50 12.93
C ASN A 841 -69.81 -12.45 11.81
N SER A 842 -69.10 -12.71 10.70
CA SER A 842 -69.07 -11.83 9.52
C SER A 842 -70.35 -11.89 8.67
N SER A 843 -71.08 -13.02 8.73
CA SER A 843 -72.31 -13.25 7.97
C SER A 843 -73.56 -12.66 8.67
N GLY A 844 -73.49 -12.44 9.98
CA GLY A 844 -74.57 -11.84 10.76
C GLY A 844 -75.84 -12.71 10.83
N PRO A 845 -77.05 -12.13 10.95
CA PRO A 845 -78.30 -12.89 11.11
C PRO A 845 -78.82 -13.49 9.80
N SER A 846 -78.18 -13.24 8.65
CA SER A 846 -78.61 -13.71 7.34
C SER A 846 -77.75 -14.90 6.86
N PRO A 847 -78.35 -15.95 6.27
CA PRO A 847 -77.58 -17.06 5.73
C PRO A 847 -76.74 -16.60 4.54
N ALA A 848 -75.41 -16.74 4.64
CA ALA A 848 -74.48 -16.36 3.58
C ALA A 848 -74.56 -17.35 2.40
N LEU A 849 -74.91 -16.84 1.21
CA LEU A 849 -74.91 -17.59 -0.05
C LEU A 849 -73.53 -17.58 -0.74
N PHE A 850 -72.62 -16.70 -0.31
CA PHE A 850 -71.25 -16.56 -0.82
C PHE A 850 -70.25 -16.37 0.33
N VAL A 851 -69.00 -16.78 0.14
CA VAL A 851 -67.92 -16.64 1.13
C VAL A 851 -67.66 -15.15 1.43
N GLY A 852 -67.80 -14.75 2.70
CA GLY A 852 -67.64 -13.35 3.12
C GLY A 852 -66.20 -12.86 3.01
N THR A 853 -65.99 -11.80 2.23
CA THR A 853 -64.68 -11.12 2.05
C THR A 853 -64.15 -10.50 3.34
N THR A 854 -65.04 -10.11 4.25
CA THR A 854 -64.74 -9.50 5.55
C THR A 854 -63.98 -10.44 6.50
N ALA A 855 -64.30 -11.74 6.50
CA ALA A 855 -63.63 -12.75 7.33
C ALA A 855 -62.16 -12.94 6.90
N PHE A 856 -61.92 -13.02 5.60
CA PHE A 856 -60.59 -13.06 5.01
C PHE A 856 -59.78 -11.81 5.36
N GLU A 857 -60.35 -10.62 5.19
CA GLU A 857 -59.66 -9.35 5.48
C GLU A 857 -59.24 -9.24 6.95
N LEU A 858 -60.12 -9.60 7.88
CA LEU A 858 -59.84 -9.49 9.31
C LEU A 858 -58.66 -10.39 9.73
N ILE A 859 -58.67 -11.65 9.28
CA ILE A 859 -57.64 -12.64 9.64
C ILE A 859 -56.30 -12.27 9.00
N VAL A 860 -56.29 -11.87 7.72
CA VAL A 860 -55.05 -11.46 7.03
C VAL A 860 -54.41 -10.26 7.71
N LYS A 861 -55.19 -9.24 8.11
CA LYS A 861 -54.66 -8.07 8.85
C LYS A 861 -53.98 -8.45 10.16
N GLN A 862 -54.52 -9.43 10.88
CA GLN A 862 -53.89 -9.94 12.11
C GLN A 862 -52.57 -10.67 11.82
N GLN A 863 -52.51 -11.45 10.73
CA GLN A 863 -51.29 -12.16 10.37
C GLN A 863 -50.18 -11.22 9.86
N ILE A 864 -50.52 -10.17 9.09
CA ILE A 864 -49.54 -9.17 8.61
C ILE A 864 -48.82 -8.48 9.78
N LYS A 865 -49.53 -8.15 10.88
CA LYS A 865 -48.93 -7.53 12.07
C LYS A 865 -47.82 -8.37 12.70
N ARG A 866 -47.85 -9.70 12.57
CA ARG A 866 -46.80 -10.59 13.10
C ARG A 866 -45.45 -10.42 12.38
N LEU A 867 -45.43 -9.75 11.22
CA LEU A 867 -44.19 -9.43 10.51
C LEU A 867 -43.44 -8.23 11.11
N GLU A 868 -44.02 -7.51 12.08
CA GLU A 868 -43.39 -6.36 12.72
C GLU A 868 -42.16 -6.75 13.56
N ASP A 869 -42.30 -7.70 14.48
CA ASP A 869 -41.23 -8.15 15.36
C ASP A 869 -39.95 -8.64 14.63
N PRO A 870 -40.03 -9.55 13.62
CA PRO A 870 -38.84 -9.95 12.87
C PRO A 870 -38.22 -8.79 12.08
N SER A 871 -39.02 -7.81 11.67
CA SER A 871 -38.54 -6.63 10.94
C SER A 871 -37.82 -5.65 11.87
N LEU A 872 -38.34 -5.40 13.07
CA LEU A 872 -37.64 -4.61 14.09
C LEU A 872 -36.36 -5.29 14.56
N LYS A 873 -36.36 -6.62 14.70
CA LYS A 873 -35.16 -7.37 15.03
C LYS A 873 -34.06 -7.23 13.97
N CYS A 874 -34.43 -7.12 12.69
CA CYS A 874 -33.48 -6.85 11.61
C CYS A 874 -32.77 -5.50 11.80
N VAL A 875 -33.51 -4.44 12.19
CA VAL A 875 -32.94 -3.11 12.49
C VAL A 875 -31.87 -3.23 13.59
N SER A 876 -32.17 -3.93 14.69
CA SER A 876 -31.24 -4.12 15.79
C SER A 876 -29.96 -4.87 15.38
N LEU A 877 -30.10 -5.93 14.56
CA LEU A 877 -28.94 -6.69 14.07
C LEU A 877 -28.01 -5.85 13.19
N VAL A 878 -28.57 -4.95 12.37
CA VAL A 878 -27.76 -4.02 11.56
C VAL A 878 -27.07 -2.99 12.45
N TYR A 879 -27.75 -2.45 13.46
CA TYR A 879 -27.12 -1.55 14.43
C TYR A 879 -25.95 -2.19 15.18
N ASP A 880 -26.10 -3.44 15.62
CA ASP A 880 -25.01 -4.17 16.29
C ASP A 880 -23.79 -4.35 15.36
N GLU A 881 -24.01 -4.51 14.05
CA GLU A 881 -22.94 -4.54 13.06
C GLU A 881 -22.25 -3.18 12.92
N LEU A 882 -22.99 -2.07 12.91
CA LEU A 882 -22.40 -0.72 12.88
C LEU A 882 -21.53 -0.45 14.12
N ILE A 883 -21.95 -0.89 15.30
CA ILE A 883 -21.13 -0.82 16.53
C ILE A 883 -19.86 -1.66 16.38
N ARG A 884 -19.96 -2.87 15.81
CA ARG A 884 -18.80 -3.73 15.58
C ARG A 884 -17.76 -3.04 14.67
N ILE A 885 -18.21 -2.39 13.59
CA ILE A 885 -17.36 -1.64 12.68
C ILE A 885 -16.66 -0.49 13.41
N LEU A 886 -17.39 0.28 14.22
CA LEU A 886 -16.81 1.34 15.06
C LEU A 886 -15.70 0.80 15.97
N GLY A 887 -15.96 -0.32 16.65
CA GLY A 887 -14.98 -0.96 17.53
C GLY A 887 -13.68 -1.33 16.80
N GLN A 888 -13.78 -1.87 15.58
CA GLN A 888 -12.63 -2.22 14.75
C GLN A 888 -11.81 -0.98 14.34
N LEU A 889 -12.45 0.09 13.88
CA LEU A 889 -11.77 1.32 13.45
C LEU A 889 -11.01 1.99 14.61
N LEU A 890 -11.56 1.95 15.82
CA LEU A 890 -10.94 2.52 17.02
C LEU A 890 -9.77 1.68 17.59
N THR A 891 -9.41 0.55 16.98
CA THR A 891 -8.20 -0.22 17.35
C THR A 891 -6.92 0.28 16.70
N LYS A 892 -7.02 1.18 15.72
CA LYS A 892 -5.88 1.68 14.95
C LYS A 892 -4.85 2.43 15.83
N PRO A 893 -3.55 2.44 15.42
CA PRO A 893 -2.46 3.00 16.22
C PRO A 893 -2.67 4.46 16.66
N MET A 894 -3.31 5.26 15.79
CA MET A 894 -3.63 6.67 16.04
C MET A 894 -4.55 6.86 17.26
N PHE A 895 -5.56 5.98 17.45
CA PHE A 895 -6.46 6.00 18.61
C PHE A 895 -5.84 5.38 19.86
N ARG A 896 -4.78 4.57 19.74
CA ARG A 896 -3.97 4.12 20.90
C ARG A 896 -3.09 5.24 21.45
N ARG A 897 -2.65 6.18 20.60
CA ARG A 897 -1.85 7.34 21.00
C ARG A 897 -2.64 8.31 21.88
N TYR A 898 -3.94 8.50 21.60
CA TYR A 898 -4.84 9.42 22.29
C TYR A 898 -6.04 8.69 22.93
N PRO A 899 -5.90 8.15 24.17
CA PRO A 899 -6.96 7.36 24.80
C PRO A 899 -8.25 8.15 25.06
N ALA A 900 -8.14 9.40 25.53
CA ALA A 900 -9.30 10.26 25.80
C ALA A 900 -10.08 10.59 24.51
N LEU A 901 -9.37 10.90 23.42
CA LEU A 901 -9.98 11.10 22.11
C LEU A 901 -10.75 9.86 21.62
N LYS A 902 -10.18 8.66 21.81
CA LYS A 902 -10.83 7.39 21.43
C LYS A 902 -12.15 7.18 22.17
N GLU A 903 -12.19 7.42 23.47
CA GLU A 903 -13.41 7.29 24.28
C GLU A 903 -14.49 8.29 23.84
N LYS A 904 -14.10 9.54 23.56
CA LYS A 904 -15.01 10.57 23.06
C LYS A 904 -15.58 10.21 21.68
N PHE A 905 -14.75 9.76 20.74
CA PHE A 905 -15.19 9.26 19.43
C PHE A 905 -16.22 8.15 19.58
N HIS A 906 -15.94 7.15 20.42
CA HIS A 906 -16.85 6.04 20.66
C HIS A 906 -18.22 6.53 21.18
N ALA A 907 -18.21 7.43 22.18
CA ALA A 907 -19.45 7.95 22.76
C ALA A 907 -20.31 8.72 21.74
N VAL A 908 -19.70 9.62 20.95
CA VAL A 908 -20.40 10.44 19.96
C VAL A 908 -21.00 9.57 18.85
N VAL A 909 -20.23 8.64 18.28
CA VAL A 909 -20.71 7.79 17.19
C VAL A 909 -21.84 6.85 17.66
N VAL A 910 -21.75 6.30 18.88
CA VAL A 910 -22.83 5.47 19.44
C VAL A 910 -24.11 6.29 19.67
N ALA A 911 -24.00 7.53 20.16
CA ALA A 911 -25.15 8.42 20.31
C ALA A 911 -25.81 8.72 18.95
N PHE A 912 -25.00 8.97 17.93
CA PHE A 912 -25.46 9.20 16.56
C PHE A 912 -26.21 7.97 15.98
N PHE A 913 -25.67 6.77 16.13
CA PHE A 913 -26.35 5.55 15.67
C PHE A 913 -27.70 5.33 16.35
N LYS A 914 -27.82 5.63 17.65
CA LYS A 914 -29.11 5.56 18.36
C LYS A 914 -30.13 6.56 17.81
N LYS A 915 -29.71 7.80 17.56
CA LYS A 915 -30.53 8.85 16.95
C LYS A 915 -31.01 8.46 15.54
N ALA A 916 -30.14 7.84 14.73
CA ALA A 916 -30.48 7.35 13.39
C ALA A 916 -31.41 6.12 13.40
N MET A 917 -31.40 5.33 14.48
CA MET A 917 -32.24 4.12 14.59
C MET A 917 -33.73 4.45 14.75
N GLU A 918 -34.09 5.55 15.43
CA GLU A 918 -35.48 5.90 15.70
C GLU A 918 -36.32 6.09 14.41
N PRO A 919 -35.88 6.88 13.40
CA PRO A 919 -36.58 6.99 12.12
C PRO A 919 -36.66 5.66 11.36
N ALA A 920 -35.64 4.80 11.45
CA ALA A 920 -35.64 3.49 10.82
C ALA A 920 -36.70 2.57 11.43
N ASN A 921 -36.76 2.49 12.77
CA ASN A 921 -37.78 1.73 13.49
C ASN A 921 -39.19 2.23 13.17
N LYS A 922 -39.39 3.55 13.13
CA LYS A 922 -40.68 4.14 12.76
C LYS A 922 -41.10 3.76 11.34
N LEU A 923 -40.22 3.93 10.36
CA LEU A 923 -40.52 3.59 8.96
C LEU A 923 -40.86 2.11 8.77
N VAL A 924 -40.16 1.21 9.47
CA VAL A 924 -40.47 -0.24 9.44
C VAL A 924 -41.85 -0.54 10.02
N LYS A 925 -42.23 0.10 11.13
CA LYS A 925 -43.60 -0.02 11.69
C LYS A 925 -44.65 0.52 10.73
N ASP A 926 -44.39 1.67 10.11
CA ASP A 926 -45.28 2.28 9.14
C ASP A 926 -45.46 1.39 7.90
N LEU A 927 -44.41 0.73 7.41
CA LEU A 927 -44.49 -0.25 6.30
C LEU A 927 -45.45 -1.41 6.62
N VAL A 928 -45.34 -2.01 7.81
CA VAL A 928 -46.25 -3.09 8.24
C VAL A 928 -47.68 -2.57 8.39
N ALA A 929 -47.84 -1.37 8.96
CA ALA A 929 -49.15 -0.74 9.12
C ALA A 929 -49.81 -0.43 7.78
N MET A 930 -49.05 -0.02 6.76
CA MET A 930 -49.55 0.22 5.40
C MET A 930 -50.10 -1.06 4.76
N GLU A 931 -49.35 -2.16 4.84
CA GLU A 931 -49.79 -3.47 4.33
C GLU A 931 -51.04 -4.00 5.08
N ALA A 932 -51.18 -3.67 6.37
CA ALA A 932 -52.36 -4.02 7.16
C ALA A 932 -53.55 -3.09 6.94
N CYS A 933 -53.35 -1.88 6.38
CA CYS A 933 -54.41 -0.89 6.19
C CYS A 933 -55.35 -1.31 5.04
N TYR A 934 -54.77 -1.64 3.88
CA TYR A 934 -55.49 -1.93 2.65
C TYR A 934 -55.08 -3.29 2.06
N ILE A 935 -56.08 -4.14 1.80
CA ILE A 935 -55.85 -5.46 1.19
C ILE A 935 -56.22 -5.38 -0.30
N ASN A 936 -55.22 -5.46 -1.17
CA ASN A 936 -55.40 -5.36 -2.61
C ASN A 936 -55.74 -6.73 -3.24
N THR A 937 -57.03 -7.07 -3.28
CA THR A 937 -57.51 -8.29 -3.94
C THR A 937 -57.40 -8.26 -5.48
N GLY A 938 -57.01 -7.13 -6.08
CA GLY A 938 -56.70 -7.00 -7.51
C GLY A 938 -55.23 -7.26 -7.86
N HIS A 939 -54.41 -7.71 -6.90
CA HIS A 939 -52.99 -7.99 -7.14
C HIS A 939 -52.83 -9.14 -8.17
N PRO A 940 -51.94 -9.02 -9.18
CA PRO A 940 -51.82 -10.01 -10.26
C PRO A 940 -51.47 -11.43 -9.80
N ASP A 941 -50.69 -11.55 -8.72
CA ASP A 941 -50.32 -12.85 -8.13
C ASP A 941 -51.35 -13.39 -7.12
N PHE A 942 -52.44 -12.66 -6.85
CA PHE A 942 -53.47 -13.09 -5.89
C PHE A 942 -54.45 -14.06 -6.55
N ILE A 943 -54.78 -15.15 -5.84
CA ILE A 943 -55.75 -16.14 -6.33
C ILE A 943 -57.17 -15.63 -6.05
N ASN A 944 -57.94 -15.36 -7.09
CA ASN A 944 -59.33 -14.92 -6.95
C ASN A 944 -60.22 -16.00 -6.31
N GLY A 945 -61.27 -15.58 -5.60
CA GLY A 945 -62.18 -16.48 -4.86
C GLY A 945 -62.81 -17.59 -5.70
N SER A 946 -63.18 -17.32 -6.95
CA SER A 946 -63.72 -18.33 -7.89
C SER A 946 -62.69 -19.40 -8.25
N ARG A 947 -61.43 -19.01 -8.44
CA ARG A 947 -60.31 -19.92 -8.72
C ARG A 947 -59.94 -20.74 -7.49
N ALA A 948 -59.99 -20.13 -6.29
CA ALA A 948 -59.78 -20.84 -5.03
C ALA A 948 -60.88 -21.90 -4.79
N MET A 949 -62.16 -21.58 -5.06
CA MET A 949 -63.25 -22.57 -4.99
C MET A 949 -63.05 -23.73 -5.96
N ALA A 950 -62.63 -23.47 -7.20
CA ALA A 950 -62.34 -24.52 -8.17
C ALA A 950 -61.23 -25.48 -7.69
N ILE A 951 -60.15 -24.94 -7.13
CA ILE A 951 -59.03 -25.73 -6.59
C ILE A 951 -59.48 -26.61 -5.41
N VAL A 952 -60.32 -26.08 -4.52
CA VAL A 952 -60.85 -26.85 -3.36
C VAL A 952 -61.83 -27.93 -3.82
N HIS A 953 -62.71 -27.61 -4.78
CA HIS A 953 -63.67 -28.55 -5.33
C HIS A 953 -62.98 -29.70 -6.08
N GLU A 954 -61.90 -29.42 -6.82
CA GLU A 954 -61.07 -30.42 -7.49
C GLU A 954 -60.33 -31.32 -6.48
N ARG A 955 -59.80 -30.76 -5.38
CA ARG A 955 -59.17 -31.53 -4.30
C ARG A 955 -60.16 -32.44 -3.55
N HIS A 956 -61.41 -31.99 -3.40
CA HIS A 956 -62.45 -32.75 -2.71
C HIS A 956 -63.10 -33.84 -3.59
N ASN A 957 -63.10 -33.65 -4.92
CA ASN A 957 -63.63 -34.63 -5.89
C ASN A 957 -62.59 -35.66 -6.38
N ALA A 958 -61.30 -35.46 -6.11
CA ALA A 958 -60.28 -36.47 -6.31
C ALA A 958 -60.47 -37.63 -5.29
N ALA A 959 -61.33 -38.59 -5.65
CA ALA A 959 -61.70 -39.71 -4.78
C ALA A 959 -60.53 -40.65 -4.46
N ARG A 960 -60.51 -41.10 -3.19
CA ARG A 960 -59.62 -42.11 -2.60
C ARG A 960 -59.58 -43.40 -3.45
N PRO A 961 -58.42 -44.10 -3.55
CA PRO A 961 -58.34 -45.37 -4.25
C PRO A 961 -59.23 -46.44 -3.57
N THR A 962 -60.10 -47.09 -4.35
CA THR A 962 -60.87 -48.27 -3.93
C THR A 962 -59.92 -49.39 -3.50
N GLN A 963 -59.92 -49.74 -2.22
CA GLN A 963 -59.19 -50.91 -1.73
C GLN A 963 -59.92 -52.19 -2.17
N VAL A 964 -59.19 -53.04 -2.88
CA VAL A 964 -59.59 -54.41 -3.26
C VAL A 964 -58.79 -55.41 -2.42
N ASP A 965 -59.45 -56.49 -1.99
CA ASP A 965 -58.84 -57.54 -1.18
C ASP A 965 -57.77 -58.32 -1.99
N PRO A 966 -56.50 -58.40 -1.53
CA PRO A 966 -55.40 -58.99 -2.29
C PRO A 966 -55.52 -60.49 -2.60
N LYS A 967 -56.44 -61.24 -1.96
CA LYS A 967 -56.56 -62.69 -2.18
C LYS A 967 -57.76 -63.12 -3.04
N THR A 968 -58.76 -62.27 -3.28
CA THR A 968 -59.96 -62.67 -4.05
C THR A 968 -60.45 -61.66 -5.08
N GLY A 969 -59.87 -60.46 -5.16
CA GLY A 969 -60.06 -59.53 -6.28
C GLY A 969 -61.47 -58.93 -6.45
N LYS A 970 -62.38 -59.08 -5.48
CA LYS A 970 -63.70 -58.43 -5.51
C LYS A 970 -63.74 -57.18 -4.61
N PRO A 971 -64.49 -56.13 -4.99
CA PRO A 971 -64.59 -54.90 -4.20
C PRO A 971 -65.41 -55.14 -2.92
N LEU A 972 -64.88 -54.65 -1.78
CA LEU A 972 -65.57 -54.68 -0.49
C LEU A 972 -66.67 -53.60 -0.43
N PRO A 973 -67.87 -53.90 0.12
CA PRO A 973 -68.91 -52.90 0.29
C PRO A 973 -68.52 -51.88 1.38
N PRO A 974 -69.00 -50.62 1.29
CA PRO A 974 -68.54 -49.52 2.13
C PRO A 974 -68.96 -49.72 3.59
N SER A 975 -67.99 -49.69 4.49
CA SER A 975 -68.24 -49.65 5.94
C SER A 975 -68.65 -48.24 6.37
N VAL A 976 -69.81 -48.14 7.02
CA VAL A 976 -70.31 -46.92 7.65
C VAL A 976 -69.58 -46.73 8.99
N PRO A 977 -68.96 -45.57 9.27
CA PRO A 977 -68.39 -45.32 10.60
C PRO A 977 -69.51 -45.02 11.63
N PRO A 978 -69.34 -45.43 12.90
CA PRO A 978 -70.34 -45.25 13.95
C PRO A 978 -70.44 -43.78 14.42
N ARG A 979 -71.64 -43.36 14.81
CA ARG A 979 -71.92 -42.05 15.42
C ARG A 979 -71.51 -42.02 16.91
N SER A 980 -70.81 -40.94 17.24
CA SER A 980 -70.49 -40.30 18.54
C SER A 980 -71.23 -40.70 19.82
N ALA A 981 -70.45 -40.85 20.90
CA ALA A 981 -70.80 -40.39 22.25
C ALA A 981 -69.61 -39.58 22.85
N SER A 982 -69.96 -38.55 23.63
CA SER A 982 -69.21 -37.41 24.18
C SER A 982 -68.06 -37.71 25.16
N PRO A 983 -67.09 -36.79 25.37
CA PRO A 983 -66.22 -36.81 26.54
C PRO A 983 -66.89 -36.13 27.75
N SER A 984 -66.88 -36.81 28.89
CA SER A 984 -67.05 -36.22 30.23
C SER A 984 -65.68 -35.87 30.83
N LEU A 985 -65.65 -34.82 31.64
CA LEU A 985 -64.49 -34.24 32.32
C LEU A 985 -63.94 -35.10 33.48
N ASP A 986 -62.65 -34.85 33.73
CA ASP A 986 -61.84 -35.01 34.95
C ASP A 986 -61.10 -36.32 35.26
N GLY A 987 -59.78 -36.15 35.46
CA GLY A 987 -59.01 -36.83 36.52
C GLY A 987 -58.16 -38.04 36.14
N ASN A 988 -56.84 -37.82 36.12
CA ASN A 988 -55.69 -38.71 36.36
C ASN A 988 -55.83 -40.25 36.49
N ASP A 989 -54.81 -40.92 35.93
CA ASP A 989 -54.23 -42.25 36.21
C ASP A 989 -54.83 -43.56 35.64
N ASN A 990 -53.92 -44.28 34.96
CA ASN A 990 -53.70 -45.73 34.81
C ASN A 990 -54.65 -46.65 33.98
N SER A 991 -54.03 -47.27 32.95
CA SER A 991 -54.11 -48.69 32.49
C SER A 991 -55.44 -49.39 32.10
N GLY A 992 -55.42 -50.08 30.93
CA GLY A 992 -56.25 -51.25 30.56
C GLY A 992 -57.61 -50.93 29.91
N PHE A 993 -57.99 -51.34 28.68
CA PHE A 993 -58.06 -52.66 28.02
C PHE A 993 -59.01 -53.68 28.69
N PHE A 994 -60.34 -53.51 28.54
CA PHE A 994 -61.35 -54.56 28.21
C PHE A 994 -62.80 -54.08 28.43
N GLY A 995 -63.69 -54.34 27.47
CA GLY A 995 -64.98 -54.99 27.79
C GLY A 995 -66.29 -54.17 27.81
N SER A 996 -67.07 -54.37 26.73
CA SER A 996 -68.49 -54.74 26.75
C SER A 996 -69.59 -53.71 27.05
N PHE A 997 -70.51 -53.46 26.10
CA PHE A 997 -71.67 -54.31 25.71
C PHE A 997 -72.76 -54.36 26.80
N PHE A 998 -73.87 -53.63 26.64
CA PHE A 998 -75.22 -54.19 26.40
C PHE A 998 -76.33 -53.09 26.34
N ALA A 999 -77.33 -53.35 25.48
CA ALA A 999 -78.75 -52.92 25.53
C ALA A 999 -79.24 -51.59 24.85
N SER A 1000 -79.57 -51.73 23.56
CA SER A 1000 -80.85 -51.42 22.87
C SER A 1000 -82.05 -50.82 23.66
N LYS A 1001 -82.62 -49.67 23.20
CA LYS A 1001 -84.01 -49.48 22.66
C LYS A 1001 -84.47 -48.00 22.55
N ASN A 1002 -85.01 -47.63 21.37
CA ASN A 1002 -86.07 -46.64 21.03
C ASN A 1002 -86.42 -45.43 21.95
N LYS A 1003 -86.45 -44.19 21.39
CA LYS A 1003 -87.67 -43.42 21.02
C LYS A 1003 -87.38 -41.97 20.53
N LYS A 1004 -88.14 -41.53 19.52
CA LYS A 1004 -88.34 -40.12 19.11
C LYS A 1004 -88.79 -39.25 20.31
N LYS A 1005 -88.13 -38.11 20.51
CA LYS A 1005 -88.67 -36.91 21.18
C LYS A 1005 -88.24 -35.70 20.36
N MET A 1006 -89.20 -34.85 19.96
CA MET A 1006 -88.92 -33.55 19.35
C MET A 1006 -88.04 -32.75 20.32
N ALA A 1007 -86.91 -32.25 19.84
CA ALA A 1007 -86.01 -31.42 20.65
C ALA A 1007 -86.74 -30.14 21.06
N ALA A 1008 -86.83 -29.92 22.37
CA ALA A 1008 -87.33 -28.67 22.94
C ALA A 1008 -86.37 -27.53 22.56
N MET A 1009 -86.91 -26.38 22.17
CA MET A 1009 -86.13 -25.14 21.97
C MET A 1009 -85.78 -24.56 23.35
N GLU A 1010 -84.59 -24.89 23.86
CA GLU A 1010 -84.01 -24.22 25.02
C GLU A 1010 -83.26 -22.93 24.61
N PRO A 1011 -83.21 -21.90 25.46
CA PRO A 1011 -82.49 -20.66 25.17
C PRO A 1011 -80.98 -20.91 25.03
N PRO A 1012 -80.27 -20.18 24.15
CA PRO A 1012 -78.85 -20.39 23.92
C PRO A 1012 -78.00 -20.09 25.17
N PRO A 1013 -76.92 -20.84 25.40
CA PRO A 1013 -76.00 -20.61 26.52
C PRO A 1013 -75.29 -19.25 26.43
N PRO A 1014 -74.81 -18.68 27.55
CA PRO A 1014 -74.21 -17.33 27.62
C PRO A 1014 -72.92 -17.17 26.80
N THR A 1015 -72.25 -18.27 26.44
CA THR A 1015 -71.12 -18.27 25.51
C THR A 1015 -71.34 -19.32 24.42
N LEU A 1016 -71.55 -18.87 23.18
CA LEU A 1016 -71.68 -19.72 21.99
C LEU A 1016 -70.35 -19.76 21.24
N LYS A 1017 -69.78 -20.95 21.05
CA LYS A 1017 -68.66 -21.20 20.14
C LYS A 1017 -69.13 -22.13 19.02
N ALA A 1018 -68.62 -21.94 17.80
CA ALA A 1018 -68.92 -22.79 16.64
C ALA A 1018 -68.24 -24.18 16.73
N SER A 1019 -68.47 -24.90 17.83
CA SER A 1019 -67.86 -26.17 18.19
C SER A 1019 -68.80 -27.33 17.86
N GLY A 1020 -68.86 -27.72 16.60
CA GLY A 1020 -69.59 -28.89 16.11
C GLY A 1020 -68.90 -29.51 14.88
N THR A 1021 -69.27 -30.73 14.47
CA THR A 1021 -68.77 -31.35 13.23
C THR A 1021 -69.10 -30.45 12.05
N LEU A 1022 -68.09 -30.09 11.24
CA LEU A 1022 -68.24 -29.24 10.06
C LEU A 1022 -69.20 -29.91 9.06
N SER A 1023 -70.10 -29.14 8.45
CA SER A 1023 -70.75 -29.62 7.23
C SER A 1023 -69.73 -29.68 6.08
N GLU A 1024 -69.97 -30.50 5.06
CA GLU A 1024 -69.09 -30.58 3.88
C GLU A 1024 -68.93 -29.20 3.22
N LYS A 1025 -70.00 -28.40 3.19
CA LYS A 1025 -69.99 -27.04 2.66
C LYS A 1025 -69.10 -26.09 3.50
N GLU A 1026 -69.21 -26.16 4.83
CA GLU A 1026 -68.41 -25.32 5.74
C GLU A 1026 -66.92 -25.68 5.71
N THR A 1027 -66.62 -26.97 5.53
CA THR A 1027 -65.23 -27.45 5.35
C THR A 1027 -64.61 -26.83 4.10
N GLN A 1028 -65.36 -26.83 2.99
CA GLN A 1028 -64.91 -26.21 1.74
C GLN A 1028 -64.72 -24.70 1.88
N GLU A 1029 -65.62 -23.99 2.57
CA GLU A 1029 -65.50 -22.54 2.79
C GLU A 1029 -64.28 -22.17 3.65
N VAL A 1030 -63.98 -22.94 4.70
CA VAL A 1030 -62.78 -22.76 5.53
C VAL A 1030 -61.50 -23.02 4.71
N GLU A 1031 -61.48 -24.06 3.87
CA GLU A 1031 -60.33 -24.34 3.00
C GLU A 1031 -60.10 -23.24 1.95
N VAL A 1032 -61.16 -22.69 1.38
CA VAL A 1032 -61.07 -21.55 0.45
C VAL A 1032 -60.45 -20.34 1.14
N ILE A 1033 -60.91 -19.98 2.34
CA ILE A 1033 -60.33 -18.85 3.10
C ILE A 1033 -58.86 -19.10 3.44
N LYS A 1034 -58.47 -20.31 3.83
CA LYS A 1034 -57.06 -20.66 4.07
C LYS A 1034 -56.20 -20.47 2.83
N LEU A 1035 -56.68 -20.87 1.65
CA LEU A 1035 -55.96 -20.64 0.39
C LEU A 1035 -55.82 -19.14 0.08
N LEU A 1036 -56.87 -18.35 0.28
CA LEU A 1036 -56.82 -16.90 0.07
C LEU A 1036 -55.84 -16.22 1.04
N ILE A 1037 -55.88 -16.57 2.34
CA ILE A 1037 -54.95 -16.08 3.37
C ILE A 1037 -53.51 -16.40 2.95
N THR A 1038 -53.24 -17.65 2.59
CA THR A 1038 -51.90 -18.10 2.17
C THR A 1038 -51.42 -17.32 0.95
N SER A 1039 -52.27 -17.18 -0.07
CA SER A 1039 -51.94 -16.47 -1.30
C SER A 1039 -51.59 -15.01 -1.03
N TYR A 1040 -52.42 -14.28 -0.27
CA TYR A 1040 -52.16 -12.87 0.02
C TYR A 1040 -50.96 -12.68 0.96
N PHE A 1041 -50.86 -13.49 2.01
CA PHE A 1041 -49.74 -13.41 2.96
C PHE A 1041 -48.39 -13.67 2.30
N ASN A 1042 -48.32 -14.55 1.30
CA ASN A 1042 -47.10 -14.78 0.51
C ASN A 1042 -46.65 -13.56 -0.28
N ILE A 1043 -47.60 -12.81 -0.84
CA ILE A 1043 -47.32 -11.57 -1.57
C ILE A 1043 -46.73 -10.54 -0.61
N VAL A 1044 -47.39 -10.31 0.53
CA VAL A 1044 -46.93 -9.35 1.55
C VAL A 1044 -45.56 -9.75 2.10
N ARG A 1045 -45.31 -11.05 2.35
CA ARG A 1045 -43.98 -11.54 2.77
C ARG A 1045 -42.90 -11.17 1.75
N ARG A 1046 -43.15 -11.35 0.45
CA ARG A 1046 -42.20 -10.99 -0.61
C ARG A 1046 -41.94 -9.48 -0.62
N THR A 1047 -42.97 -8.67 -0.47
CA THR A 1047 -42.84 -7.20 -0.38
C THR A 1047 -42.01 -6.78 0.83
N MET A 1048 -42.29 -7.35 2.02
CA MET A 1048 -41.58 -7.03 3.25
C MET A 1048 -40.09 -7.41 3.20
N ILE A 1049 -39.76 -8.57 2.62
CA ILE A 1049 -38.37 -9.02 2.40
C ILE A 1049 -37.56 -8.02 1.58
N ASP A 1050 -38.19 -7.31 0.64
CA ASP A 1050 -37.53 -6.32 -0.21
C ASP A 1050 -37.53 -4.90 0.40
N MET A 1051 -38.66 -4.48 0.98
CA MET A 1051 -38.85 -3.10 1.44
C MET A 1051 -38.17 -2.78 2.77
N VAL A 1052 -38.12 -3.72 3.72
CA VAL A 1052 -37.50 -3.49 5.03
C VAL A 1052 -35.99 -3.25 4.94
N PRO A 1053 -35.20 -4.07 4.20
CA PRO A 1053 -33.79 -3.76 3.96
C PRO A 1053 -33.57 -2.38 3.34
N LYS A 1054 -34.40 -1.96 2.39
CA LYS A 1054 -34.31 -0.63 1.75
C LYS A 1054 -34.58 0.49 2.74
N ALA A 1055 -35.56 0.32 3.63
CA ALA A 1055 -35.86 1.30 4.69
C ALA A 1055 -34.69 1.46 5.68
N ILE A 1056 -34.07 0.35 6.11
CA ILE A 1056 -32.90 0.38 6.99
C ILE A 1056 -31.69 0.97 6.27
N MET A 1057 -31.49 0.63 5.00
CA MET A 1057 -30.41 1.18 4.18
C MET A 1057 -30.53 2.70 4.02
N LEU A 1058 -31.73 3.24 3.86
CA LEU A 1058 -31.96 4.67 3.74
C LEU A 1058 -31.70 5.41 5.06
N ASN A 1059 -32.44 5.04 6.11
CA ASN A 1059 -32.50 5.83 7.34
C ASN A 1059 -31.36 5.55 8.33
N LEU A 1060 -30.67 4.41 8.24
CA LEU A 1060 -29.61 4.04 9.16
C LEU A 1060 -28.24 3.93 8.46
N VAL A 1061 -28.11 3.07 7.45
CA VAL A 1061 -26.79 2.80 6.85
C VAL A 1061 -26.30 3.97 5.98
N SER A 1062 -27.10 4.43 5.01
CA SER A 1062 -26.71 5.52 4.10
C SER A 1062 -26.69 6.86 4.83
N PHE A 1063 -27.70 7.12 5.68
CA PHE A 1063 -27.70 8.30 6.54
C PHE A 1063 -26.45 8.37 7.43
N SER A 1064 -26.09 7.26 8.10
CA SER A 1064 -24.86 7.26 8.92
C SER A 1064 -23.59 7.40 8.09
N LYS A 1065 -23.56 6.87 6.86
CA LYS A 1065 -22.43 6.98 5.94
C LYS A 1065 -22.20 8.44 5.48
N GLU A 1066 -23.27 9.17 5.21
CA GLU A 1066 -23.21 10.54 4.68
C GLU A 1066 -22.93 11.55 5.79
N GLU A 1067 -23.67 11.48 6.90
CA GLU A 1067 -23.66 12.49 7.97
C GLU A 1067 -22.60 12.29 9.07
N MET A 1068 -21.88 11.15 9.11
CA MET A 1068 -20.88 10.84 10.14
C MET A 1068 -19.89 11.99 10.38
N GLN A 1069 -19.39 12.57 9.29
CA GLN A 1069 -18.35 13.60 9.36
C GLN A 1069 -18.89 14.91 9.96
N ALA A 1070 -20.13 15.29 9.60
CA ALA A 1070 -20.77 16.49 10.11
C ALA A 1070 -21.06 16.35 11.62
N GLU A 1071 -21.62 15.22 12.04
CA GLU A 1071 -21.96 14.96 13.44
C GLU A 1071 -20.70 14.88 14.33
N LEU A 1072 -19.60 14.28 13.84
CA LEU A 1072 -18.32 14.27 14.55
C LEU A 1072 -17.74 15.68 14.67
N LEU A 1073 -17.81 16.49 13.62
CA LEU A 1073 -17.27 17.86 13.65
C LEU A 1073 -18.04 18.74 14.62
N GLU A 1074 -19.38 18.68 14.63
CA GLU A 1074 -20.22 19.46 15.54
C GLU A 1074 -19.96 19.12 17.02
N ASN A 1075 -19.83 17.82 17.35
CA ASN A 1075 -19.72 17.37 18.73
C ASN A 1075 -18.29 17.33 19.27
N MET A 1076 -17.27 17.21 18.40
CA MET A 1076 -15.87 17.06 18.81
C MET A 1076 -15.02 18.31 18.61
N PHE A 1077 -15.39 19.22 17.69
CA PHE A 1077 -14.60 20.40 17.37
C PHE A 1077 -14.94 21.58 18.29
N LYS A 1078 -14.83 21.38 19.61
CA LYS A 1078 -15.03 22.42 20.63
C LYS A 1078 -13.67 22.86 21.17
N ALA A 1079 -13.30 24.12 20.92
CA ALA A 1079 -11.95 24.65 21.16
C ALA A 1079 -11.44 24.46 22.60
N GLU A 1080 -12.33 24.43 23.59
CA GLU A 1080 -11.99 24.33 25.02
C GLU A 1080 -11.58 22.91 25.47
N GLU A 1081 -11.99 21.85 24.76
CA GLU A 1081 -11.74 20.44 25.15
C GLU A 1081 -10.60 19.77 24.35
N LEU A 1082 -10.09 20.42 23.29
CA LEU A 1082 -9.17 19.78 22.33
C LEU A 1082 -7.83 19.36 22.95
N ASP A 1083 -7.29 20.17 23.85
CA ASP A 1083 -5.97 19.90 24.45
C ASP A 1083 -6.03 18.76 25.47
N GLU A 1084 -7.15 18.57 26.17
CA GLU A 1084 -7.36 17.41 27.04
C GLU A 1084 -7.54 16.12 26.24
N LEU A 1085 -8.27 16.19 25.12
CA LEU A 1085 -8.51 15.03 24.25
C LEU A 1085 -7.21 14.53 23.56
N LEU A 1086 -6.29 15.43 23.23
CA LEU A 1086 -5.02 15.12 22.58
C LEU A 1086 -3.88 14.78 23.55
N LYS A 1087 -4.18 14.50 24.82
CA LYS A 1087 -3.16 14.03 25.77
C LYS A 1087 -2.66 12.64 25.38
N GLU A 1088 -1.36 12.56 25.10
CA GLU A 1088 -0.70 11.32 24.69
C GLU A 1088 -0.52 10.34 25.85
N SER A 1089 -0.44 9.05 25.51
CA SER A 1089 -0.05 8.02 26.48
C SER A 1089 1.42 8.18 26.93
N GLU A 1090 1.70 7.96 28.21
CA GLU A 1090 3.06 8.04 28.77
C GLU A 1090 4.05 7.07 28.08
N TYR A 1091 3.55 5.91 27.64
CA TYR A 1091 4.33 4.94 26.89
C TYR A 1091 4.82 5.51 25.54
N THR A 1092 3.92 6.15 24.78
CA THR A 1092 4.25 6.77 23.49
C THR A 1092 5.30 7.87 23.66
N VAL A 1093 5.15 8.71 24.70
CA VAL A 1093 6.10 9.79 25.00
C VAL A 1093 7.48 9.25 25.33
N ARG A 1094 7.57 8.24 26.21
CA ARG A 1094 8.86 7.61 26.56
C ARG A 1094 9.52 6.97 25.34
N ARG A 1095 8.77 6.20 24.55
CA ARG A 1095 9.28 5.49 23.38
C ARG A 1095 9.74 6.45 22.28
N ARG A 1096 8.99 7.53 22.03
CA ARG A 1096 9.40 8.57 21.07
C ARG A 1096 10.73 9.19 21.46
N LYS A 1097 10.92 9.50 22.75
CA LYS A 1097 12.18 10.07 23.26
C LYS A 1097 13.37 9.15 23.03
N GLU A 1098 13.20 7.84 23.24
CA GLU A 1098 14.22 6.82 22.93
C GLU A 1098 14.56 6.79 21.43
N CYS A 1099 13.54 6.76 20.57
CA CYS A 1099 13.73 6.75 19.11
C CYS A 1099 14.42 8.04 18.62
N GLN A 1100 14.06 9.22 19.14
CA GLN A 1100 14.69 10.50 18.81
C GLN A 1100 16.19 10.48 19.15
N GLN A 1101 16.54 10.05 20.36
CA GLN A 1101 17.94 9.95 20.79
C GLN A 1101 18.75 8.99 19.90
N MET A 1102 18.12 7.88 19.49
CA MET A 1102 18.76 6.89 18.61
C MET A 1102 18.95 7.42 17.18
N VAL A 1103 17.95 8.10 16.62
CA VAL A 1103 18.03 8.74 15.29
C VAL A 1103 19.12 9.82 15.27
N GLU A 1104 19.18 10.66 16.30
CA GLU A 1104 20.22 11.69 16.41
C GLU A 1104 21.63 11.08 16.45
N SER A 1105 21.80 10.02 17.25
CA SER A 1105 23.08 9.34 17.41
C SER A 1105 23.51 8.61 16.14
N LEU A 1106 22.60 7.90 15.47
CA LEU A 1106 22.86 7.23 14.20
C LEU A 1106 23.14 8.23 13.07
N SER A 1107 22.49 9.40 13.10
CA SER A 1107 22.74 10.47 12.11
C SER A 1107 24.16 11.03 12.26
N ARG A 1108 24.58 11.36 13.49
CA ARG A 1108 25.97 11.76 13.77
C ARG A 1108 26.96 10.67 13.35
N ALA A 1109 26.67 9.40 13.63
CA ALA A 1109 27.52 8.28 13.21
C ALA A 1109 27.63 8.19 11.66
N SER A 1110 26.52 8.42 10.94
CA SER A 1110 26.50 8.44 9.48
C SER A 1110 27.33 9.58 8.90
N GLU A 1111 27.25 10.79 9.48
CA GLU A 1111 28.08 11.93 9.10
C GLU A 1111 29.57 11.63 9.28
N ILE A 1112 29.93 11.06 10.44
CA ILE A 1112 31.31 10.69 10.76
C ILE A 1112 31.86 9.67 9.74
N VAL A 1113 31.08 8.64 9.37
CA VAL A 1113 31.49 7.65 8.35
C VAL A 1113 31.65 8.27 6.96
N ASN A 1114 30.80 9.23 6.59
CA ASN A 1114 30.85 9.87 5.27
C ASN A 1114 32.04 10.83 5.09
N GLN A 1115 32.63 11.34 6.18
CA GLN A 1115 33.81 12.23 6.13
C GLN A 1115 35.11 11.54 5.67
N VAL A 1116 35.12 10.20 5.55
CA VAL A 1116 36.33 9.40 5.24
C VAL A 1116 36.30 8.83 3.81
N GLN A 1117 35.34 9.26 2.99
CA GLN A 1117 35.42 9.15 1.52
C GLN A 1117 36.21 10.33 0.96
#